data_AF-A0A832FSW7-F1
#
_entry.id   AF-A0A832FSW7-F1
#
_cell.length_a   1.000
_cell.length_b   1.000
_cell.length_c   1.000
_cell.angle_alpha   90.00
_cell.angle_beta   90.00
_cell.angle_gamma   90.00
#
_symmetry.space_group_name_H-M   'P 1'
#
loop_
_entity.id
_entity.type
_entity.pdbx_description
1 polymer ?
#
loop_
_entity_poly.entity_id
_entity_poly.type
_entity_poly.pdbx_seq_one_letter_code
_entity_poly.pdbx_strand_id
1 'polypeptide(L)'
;MPATEQTWRSTRLLHVVFGSSGLAMLAATVAMLYFDHAREFKQYKRTFTRIETWTAQARINEQASSEYQATQRKLEGRLRREQLRPLNGRIVQSLLQAIEQAQAQDAAYRKYDLAALRARWEAYLQARRDQAAADEVRTRRSRFLDGLQRTIREARFIEDMRQTRLKFRRGDLSEVLSNYDLAVHHARPAEELAAAEAAVKAVQHDVDRLLASYEQAKLHRTELQQLYNQLTADEAAARKALEDHQDQLNRLVAAMHERADNFGKRILQLPIIDAFGGPLKPDQIWLPELTQNYNHKQVARFDRCITCHQGIDKTQPGSATLPAYPHTQRLFVRLQTPAEAPAEENADRAALLEKLYGLRLAEAGLLDPADVTIDVVRPYSAAARAELAAGDVIEAIAPAEAGDYVNILDRQMAYTYLLESVRWGKPLLLRIRRGLPHPYSTHPRLDLFVGSLSPHRMQDMGCTICHEGQGSATAFKWASHTPANPLQMGDWELKHGWFFNHHWVYPMLPKRFVEASCLKCHHEVTELEPSERFPDPPAPKLVRGYHLIRQYGCFGCHEINGYDSPTKRRGPDLRVEPNYFAAAQAVLADPGLNAEERRLAEEVVAHPDRTAVRQRLAESIEQDAAGAGEGHGRLSAETHKLAALLAADEATPGKLPKPGPSLRYVASKLSRAFLHDWLWDPRHFRATTRMPRFFNLHDHLLPEETVDARGRVVRTDSPGLKDAQRFEPIEIRAVAEFLLAASQPFRYESPAPGTEPPSAERGRKLFQTRGCLACHKHEAFQEEASYLGEEAPAMQVPYEPLVPGIVPGDAQGPDLSRIGEKLAASGERGQRWLYTWLRAPHRYHPRTVMPDVQLVPIRHKDGPLAGKQTDPAADIAAFLLAPRTDEGEDASPAWRPQELPKLNKGDLDDLVLVYLSATFPRSQAEKYAQQGIPRSLAGELMGDERELLVEEGLEQLTAAQREERLTRQKLRYLGRRTVSRLGCFGCHDIPG
;
A
#
# COMPACT_ATOMS: atom_id res chain seq x y z
N MET A 1 7.71 64.32 73.95
CA MET A 1 7.85 62.86 73.71
C MET A 1 8.63 62.70 72.41
N PRO A 2 9.85 62.14 72.42
CA PRO A 2 10.57 61.90 71.17
C PRO A 2 9.81 60.84 70.36
N ALA A 3 9.53 61.14 69.08
CA ALA A 3 8.97 60.17 68.17
C ALA A 3 9.97 59.03 68.02
N THR A 4 9.64 57.85 68.55
CA THR A 4 10.40 56.64 68.26
C THR A 4 10.16 56.33 66.78
N GLU A 5 11.14 56.59 65.93
CA GLU A 5 11.16 56.17 64.52
C GLU A 5 11.29 54.64 64.41
N GLN A 6 10.34 53.91 64.99
CA GLN A 6 10.17 52.49 64.78
C GLN A 6 9.14 52.34 63.67
N THR A 7 9.61 51.89 62.50
CA THR A 7 8.74 51.46 61.41
C THR A 7 7.78 50.39 61.92
N TRP A 8 6.51 50.43 61.50
CA TRP A 8 5.44 49.50 61.93
C TRP A 8 5.83 48.01 61.82
N ARG A 9 6.80 47.68 60.95
CA ARG A 9 7.45 46.36 60.85
C ARG A 9 8.95 46.52 61.02
N SER A 10 9.60 45.53 61.64
CA SER A 10 11.06 45.44 61.74
C SER A 10 11.71 45.44 60.35
N THR A 11 12.56 46.42 60.06
CA THR A 11 13.32 46.50 58.81
C THR A 11 14.19 45.28 58.58
N ARG A 12 14.80 44.72 59.63
CA ARG A 12 15.56 43.45 59.56
C ARG A 12 14.68 42.29 59.09
N LEU A 13 13.46 42.18 59.64
CA LEU A 13 12.52 41.14 59.22
C LEU A 13 12.12 41.31 57.75
N LEU A 14 11.88 42.55 57.30
CA LEU A 14 11.53 42.84 55.91
C LEU A 14 12.67 42.46 54.95
N HIS A 15 13.93 42.77 55.29
CA HIS A 15 15.09 42.37 54.49
C HIS A 15 15.26 40.85 54.42
N VAL A 16 15.04 40.12 55.52
CA VAL A 16 15.08 38.65 55.54
C VAL A 16 13.97 38.06 54.67
N VAL A 17 12.74 38.59 54.77
CA VAL A 17 11.60 38.14 53.94
C VAL A 17 11.85 38.43 52.46
N PHE A 18 12.35 39.62 52.12
CA PHE A 18 12.68 39.99 50.74
C PHE A 18 13.84 39.15 50.18
N GLY A 19 14.89 38.90 50.97
CA GLY A 19 15.98 38.01 50.56
C GLY A 19 15.51 36.58 50.35
N SER A 20 14.65 36.07 51.24
CA SER A 20 14.08 34.72 51.13
C SER A 20 13.14 34.58 49.94
N SER A 21 12.28 35.58 49.67
CA SER A 21 11.39 35.58 48.51
C SER A 21 12.16 35.73 47.19
N GLY A 22 13.23 36.53 47.18
CA GLY A 22 14.16 36.63 46.05
C GLY A 22 14.84 35.30 45.74
N LEU A 23 15.34 34.58 46.76
CA LEU A 23 15.92 33.25 46.61
C LEU A 23 14.88 32.22 46.13
N ALA A 24 13.66 32.26 46.67
CA ALA A 24 12.58 31.38 46.22
C ALA A 24 12.18 31.64 44.75
N MET A 25 12.10 32.92 44.34
CA MET A 25 11.84 33.29 42.96
C MET A 25 12.97 32.86 42.02
N LEU A 26 14.23 33.01 42.43
CA LEU A 26 15.39 32.54 41.67
C LEU A 26 15.33 31.01 41.51
N ALA A 27 15.10 30.27 42.60
CA ALA A 27 14.98 28.82 42.56
C ALA A 27 13.83 28.36 41.65
N ALA A 28 12.67 29.02 41.72
CA ALA A 28 11.53 28.74 40.84
C ALA A 28 11.85 29.04 39.37
N THR A 29 12.54 30.15 39.09
CA THR A 29 12.96 30.53 37.73
C THR A 29 13.97 29.52 37.16
N VAL A 30 14.97 29.13 37.95
CA VAL A 30 15.94 28.09 37.57
C VAL A 30 15.24 26.76 37.34
N ALA A 31 14.28 26.39 38.18
CA ALA A 31 13.49 25.19 38.01
C ALA A 31 12.68 25.23 36.70
N MET A 32 11.99 26.34 36.39
CA MET A 32 11.26 26.49 35.13
C MET A 32 12.18 26.36 33.92
N LEU A 33 13.34 27.04 33.93
CA LEU A 33 14.33 26.94 32.85
C LEU A 33 14.89 25.52 32.72
N TYR A 34 15.12 24.83 33.84
CA TYR A 34 15.57 23.44 33.83
C TYR A 34 14.52 22.51 33.22
N PHE A 35 13.25 22.64 33.61
CA PHE A 35 12.18 21.81 33.05
C PHE A 35 11.91 22.10 31.57
N ASP A 36 11.96 23.36 31.13
CA ASP A 36 11.85 23.70 29.72
C ASP A 36 13.06 23.21 28.91
N HIS A 37 14.24 23.22 29.51
CA HIS A 37 15.45 22.65 28.92
C HIS A 37 15.38 21.12 28.82
N ALA A 38 14.84 20.43 29.83
CA ALA A 38 14.81 18.97 29.97
C ALA A 38 13.67 18.30 29.16
N ARG A 39 13.49 18.70 27.89
CA ARG A 39 12.48 18.10 27.00
C ARG A 39 12.90 16.70 26.52
N GLU A 40 11.93 15.78 26.50
CA GLU A 40 12.10 14.35 26.17
C GLU A 40 12.81 14.11 24.83
N PHE A 41 12.49 14.89 23.79
CA PHE A 41 13.08 14.71 22.46
C PHE A 41 14.61 14.79 22.41
N LYS A 42 15.23 15.55 23.33
CA LYS A 42 16.69 15.68 23.40
C LYS A 42 17.36 14.35 23.75
N GLN A 43 16.70 13.50 24.55
CA GLN A 43 17.19 12.16 24.86
C GLN A 43 17.20 11.27 23.62
N TYR A 44 16.12 11.28 22.82
CA TYR A 44 16.07 10.53 21.57
C TYR A 44 17.15 11.00 20.59
N LYS A 45 17.32 12.31 20.41
CA LYS A 45 18.39 12.86 19.55
C LYS A 45 19.79 12.46 20.01
N ARG A 46 20.11 12.61 21.30
CA ARG A 46 21.42 12.19 21.86
C ARG A 46 21.68 10.71 21.64
N THR A 47 20.67 9.87 21.89
CA THR A 47 20.77 8.43 21.69
C THR A 47 20.99 8.09 20.22
N PHE A 48 20.28 8.75 19.30
CA PHE A 48 20.47 8.53 17.87
C PHE A 48 21.83 9.03 17.36
N THR A 49 22.33 10.16 17.85
CA THR A 49 23.71 10.60 17.56
C THR A 49 24.74 9.58 18.02
N ARG A 50 24.52 8.94 19.18
CA ARG A 50 25.36 7.82 19.64
C ARG A 50 25.28 6.62 18.69
N ILE A 51 24.08 6.28 18.21
CA ILE A 51 23.87 5.21 17.22
C ILE A 51 24.63 5.49 15.92
N GLU A 52 24.50 6.69 15.36
CA GLU A 52 25.18 7.07 14.12
C GLU A 52 26.70 7.08 14.29
N THR A 53 27.19 7.59 15.42
CA THR A 53 28.63 7.61 15.75
C THR A 53 29.17 6.18 15.89
N TRP A 54 28.45 5.31 16.59
CA TRP A 54 28.83 3.90 16.74
C TRP A 54 28.80 3.17 15.39
N THR A 55 27.78 3.40 14.56
CA THR A 55 27.67 2.78 13.24
C THR A 55 28.80 3.23 12.31
N ALA A 56 29.17 4.52 12.36
CA ALA A 56 30.32 5.04 11.62
C ALA A 56 31.62 4.40 12.13
N GLN A 57 31.80 4.27 13.44
CA GLN A 57 32.97 3.61 14.03
C GLN A 57 33.05 2.12 13.67
N ALA A 58 31.94 1.39 13.69
CA ALA A 58 31.88 -0.01 13.29
C ALA A 58 32.32 -0.19 11.83
N ARG A 59 31.87 0.68 10.92
CA ARG A 59 32.32 0.69 9.51
C ARG A 59 33.80 1.02 9.36
N ILE A 60 34.31 1.97 10.14
CA ILE A 60 35.75 2.26 10.18
C ILE A 60 36.53 1.03 10.65
N ASN A 61 36.03 0.31 11.66
CA ASN A 61 36.66 -0.90 12.18
C ASN A 61 36.65 -2.05 11.15
N GLU A 62 35.55 -2.23 10.41
CA GLU A 62 35.49 -3.18 9.29
C GLU A 62 36.51 -2.84 8.19
N GLN A 63 36.72 -1.55 7.92
CA GLN A 63 37.75 -1.05 7.00
C GLN A 63 39.17 -1.10 7.58
N ALA A 64 39.35 -1.28 8.89
CA ALA A 64 40.67 -1.51 9.48
C ALA A 64 41.17 -2.96 9.30
N SER A 65 40.43 -3.80 8.57
CA SER A 65 40.76 -5.20 8.33
C SER A 65 42.04 -5.40 7.50
N SER A 66 42.64 -6.59 7.65
CA SER A 66 43.82 -7.01 6.88
C SER A 66 43.62 -6.96 5.37
N GLU A 67 42.38 -7.07 4.88
CA GLU A 67 42.01 -6.96 3.47
C GLU A 67 42.10 -5.52 2.93
N TYR A 68 41.68 -4.53 3.71
CA TYR A 68 41.86 -3.12 3.36
C TYR A 68 43.36 -2.80 3.27
N GLN A 69 44.14 -3.21 4.28
CA GLN A 69 45.60 -3.03 4.25
C GLN A 69 46.27 -3.78 3.10
N ALA A 70 45.76 -4.95 2.70
CA ALA A 70 46.26 -5.68 1.52
C ALA A 70 45.93 -4.94 0.22
N THR A 71 44.74 -4.38 0.11
CA THR A 71 44.30 -3.56 -1.02
C THR A 71 45.11 -2.28 -1.12
N GLN A 72 45.33 -1.58 0.00
CA GLN A 72 46.21 -0.43 0.09
C GLN A 72 47.62 -0.77 -0.38
N ARG A 73 48.24 -1.84 0.14
CA ARG A 73 49.56 -2.31 -0.31
C ARG A 73 49.60 -2.64 -1.80
N LYS A 74 48.53 -3.23 -2.35
CA LYS A 74 48.39 -3.53 -3.78
C LYS A 74 48.32 -2.25 -4.62
N LEU A 75 47.57 -1.24 -4.18
CA LEU A 75 47.44 0.06 -4.85
C LEU A 75 48.74 0.88 -4.75
N GLU A 76 49.38 0.92 -3.58
CA GLU A 76 50.72 1.51 -3.40
C GLU A 76 51.76 0.84 -4.30
N GLY A 77 51.74 -0.50 -4.37
CA GLY A 77 52.57 -1.27 -5.28
C GLY A 77 52.30 -0.97 -6.75
N ARG A 78 51.03 -0.77 -7.14
CA ARG A 78 50.64 -0.35 -8.50
C ARG A 78 51.18 1.04 -8.81
N LEU A 79 51.01 2.01 -7.92
CA LEU A 79 51.53 3.36 -8.08
C LEU A 79 53.06 3.34 -8.22
N ARG A 80 53.76 2.58 -7.37
CA ARG A 80 55.23 2.43 -7.46
C ARG A 80 55.68 1.83 -8.79
N ARG A 81 54.94 0.85 -9.35
CA ARG A 81 55.22 0.29 -10.68
C ARG A 81 55.04 1.32 -11.78
N GLU A 82 53.94 2.06 -11.80
CA GLU A 82 53.70 3.10 -12.83
C GLU A 82 54.72 4.25 -12.74
N GLN A 83 55.17 4.60 -11.52
CA GLN A 83 56.22 5.61 -11.32
C GLN A 83 57.60 5.17 -11.85
N LEU A 84 57.85 3.88 -12.01
CA LEU A 84 59.09 3.34 -12.59
C LEU A 84 58.98 3.11 -14.11
N ARG A 85 57.78 3.18 -14.67
CA ARG A 85 57.54 3.02 -16.10
C ARG A 85 58.27 4.12 -16.90
N PRO A 86 58.94 3.77 -18.02
CA PRO A 86 59.58 4.76 -18.87
C PRO A 86 58.58 5.82 -19.35
N LEU A 87 58.98 7.10 -19.26
CA LEU A 87 58.23 8.19 -19.88
C LEU A 87 58.32 8.07 -21.42
N ASN A 88 57.22 8.36 -22.12
CA ASN A 88 57.19 8.33 -23.57
C ASN A 88 58.05 9.48 -24.15
N GLY A 89 59.21 9.14 -24.68
CA GLY A 89 60.18 10.12 -25.21
C GLY A 89 59.61 11.00 -26.33
N ARG A 90 58.65 10.52 -27.14
CA ARG A 90 58.02 11.32 -28.20
C ARG A 90 57.19 12.45 -27.61
N ILE A 91 56.37 12.16 -26.59
CA ILE A 91 55.54 13.15 -25.91
C ILE A 91 56.41 14.18 -25.19
N VAL A 92 57.51 13.73 -24.55
CA VAL A 92 58.48 14.63 -23.92
C VAL A 92 59.13 15.56 -24.94
N GLN A 93 59.50 15.06 -26.13
CA GLN A 93 60.03 15.90 -27.20
C GLN A 93 59.00 16.93 -27.68
N SER A 94 57.73 16.53 -27.88
CA SER A 94 56.65 17.47 -28.25
C SER A 94 56.45 18.56 -27.19
N LEU A 95 56.50 18.22 -25.90
CA LEU A 95 56.43 19.20 -24.80
C LEU A 95 57.59 20.20 -24.85
N LEU A 96 58.83 19.71 -24.98
CA LEU A 96 60.01 20.57 -25.03
C LEU A 96 60.00 21.47 -26.28
N GLN A 97 59.52 20.96 -27.41
CA GLN A 97 59.39 21.71 -28.66
C GLN A 97 58.32 22.80 -28.56
N ALA A 98 57.15 22.51 -27.97
CA ALA A 98 56.10 23.49 -27.76
C ALA A 98 56.58 24.64 -26.85
N ILE A 99 57.34 24.31 -25.79
CA ILE A 99 57.97 25.30 -24.90
C ILE A 99 58.96 26.18 -25.66
N GLU A 100 59.86 25.57 -26.45
CA GLU A 100 60.87 26.27 -27.24
C GLU A 100 60.25 27.21 -28.30
N GLN A 101 59.22 26.74 -28.99
CA GLN A 101 58.48 27.54 -29.97
C GLN A 101 57.80 28.75 -29.32
N ALA A 102 57.18 28.58 -28.15
CA ALA A 102 56.59 29.68 -27.42
C ALA A 102 57.63 30.72 -26.97
N GLN A 103 58.82 30.29 -26.51
CA GLN A 103 59.91 31.20 -26.14
C GLN A 103 60.44 32.02 -27.34
N ALA A 104 60.44 31.43 -28.53
CA ALA A 104 60.88 32.10 -29.76
C ALA A 104 59.84 33.12 -30.26
N GLN A 105 58.54 32.84 -30.09
CA GLN A 105 57.45 33.67 -30.60
C GLN A 105 57.09 34.84 -29.69
N ASP A 106 57.19 34.69 -28.36
CA ASP A 106 56.75 35.73 -27.42
C ASP A 106 57.68 35.81 -26.19
N ALA A 107 58.18 37.04 -25.93
CA ALA A 107 59.12 37.32 -24.85
C ALA A 107 58.55 37.01 -23.45
N ALA A 108 57.22 36.98 -23.28
CA ALA A 108 56.57 36.60 -22.02
C ALA A 108 56.97 35.19 -21.55
N TYR A 109 57.29 34.28 -22.49
CA TYR A 109 57.66 32.90 -22.20
C TYR A 109 59.15 32.70 -21.92
N ARG A 110 60.00 33.73 -22.02
CA ARG A 110 61.45 33.65 -21.70
C ARG A 110 61.73 33.22 -20.25
N LYS A 111 60.74 33.31 -19.36
CA LYS A 111 60.81 32.80 -17.99
C LYS A 111 60.82 31.27 -17.90
N TYR A 112 60.47 30.55 -18.95
CA TYR A 112 60.57 29.09 -18.97
C TYR A 112 62.03 28.67 -18.88
N ASP A 113 62.36 27.90 -17.85
CA ASP A 113 63.70 27.34 -17.67
C ASP A 113 63.86 26.05 -18.49
N LEU A 114 63.88 26.21 -19.83
CA LEU A 114 64.03 25.11 -20.78
C LEU A 114 65.36 24.37 -20.59
N ALA A 115 66.43 25.10 -20.23
CA ALA A 115 67.73 24.53 -19.96
C ALA A 115 67.70 23.58 -18.76
N ALA A 116 67.10 23.97 -17.63
CA ALA A 116 66.97 23.08 -16.48
C ALA A 116 66.00 21.92 -16.75
N LEU A 117 64.96 22.12 -17.57
CA LEU A 117 64.08 21.01 -18.00
C LEU A 117 64.83 19.97 -18.82
N ARG A 118 65.64 20.40 -19.80
CA ARG A 118 66.49 19.50 -20.60
C ARG A 118 67.53 18.80 -19.73
N ALA A 119 68.16 19.51 -18.80
CA ALA A 119 69.11 18.91 -17.86
C ALA A 119 68.46 17.86 -16.94
N ARG A 120 67.25 18.11 -16.43
CA ARG A 120 66.49 17.15 -15.62
C ARG A 120 66.06 15.92 -16.43
N TRP A 121 65.69 16.12 -17.69
CA TRP A 121 65.35 15.03 -18.61
C TRP A 121 66.58 14.13 -18.89
N GLU A 122 67.73 14.72 -19.21
CA GLU A 122 68.95 13.94 -19.46
C GLU A 122 69.42 13.23 -18.17
N ALA A 123 69.32 13.88 -17.02
CA ALA A 123 69.62 13.25 -15.73
C ALA A 123 68.72 12.04 -15.43
N TYR A 124 67.45 12.08 -15.84
CA TYR A 124 66.54 10.93 -15.75
C TYR A 124 66.93 9.81 -16.73
N LEU A 125 67.23 10.14 -17.98
CA LEU A 125 67.68 9.17 -18.98
C LEU A 125 68.98 8.49 -18.55
N GLN A 126 69.95 9.27 -18.04
CA GLN A 126 71.22 8.77 -17.55
C GLN A 126 71.02 7.77 -16.40
N ALA A 127 70.21 8.10 -15.39
CA ALA A 127 69.93 7.17 -14.29
C ALA A 127 69.27 5.86 -14.76
N ARG A 128 68.49 5.89 -15.86
CA ARG A 128 67.96 4.67 -16.48
C ARG A 128 69.00 3.88 -17.27
N ARG A 129 69.90 4.55 -18.00
CA ARG A 129 71.01 3.91 -18.73
C ARG A 129 71.96 3.22 -17.76
N ASP A 130 72.27 3.90 -16.65
CA ASP A 130 73.21 3.44 -15.61
C ASP A 130 72.60 2.40 -14.67
N GLN A 131 71.34 1.99 -14.90
CA GLN A 131 70.59 1.06 -14.05
C GLN A 131 70.62 1.45 -12.56
N ALA A 132 70.50 2.74 -12.28
CA ALA A 132 70.50 3.27 -10.92
C ALA A 132 69.36 2.67 -10.07
N ALA A 133 69.48 2.77 -8.74
CA ALA A 133 68.47 2.26 -7.82
C ALA A 133 67.07 2.82 -8.14
N ALA A 134 66.03 2.01 -7.98
CA ALA A 134 64.65 2.36 -8.35
C ALA A 134 64.16 3.68 -7.71
N ASP A 135 64.54 3.94 -6.46
CA ASP A 135 64.18 5.18 -5.76
C ASP A 135 64.89 6.42 -6.34
N GLU A 136 66.10 6.26 -6.87
CA GLU A 136 66.81 7.33 -7.57
C GLU A 136 66.15 7.63 -8.91
N VAL A 137 65.84 6.61 -9.72
CA VAL A 137 65.13 6.75 -11.00
C VAL A 137 63.78 7.45 -10.80
N ARG A 138 63.01 7.04 -9.78
CA ARG A 138 61.75 7.69 -9.41
C ARG A 138 61.96 9.16 -9.03
N THR A 139 62.95 9.47 -8.21
CA THR A 139 63.22 10.84 -7.74
C THR A 139 63.58 11.76 -8.90
N ARG A 140 64.44 11.30 -9.82
CA ARG A 140 64.81 12.08 -11.01
C ARG A 140 63.63 12.27 -11.97
N ARG A 141 62.79 11.24 -12.14
CA ARG A 141 61.53 11.34 -12.90
C ARG A 141 60.58 12.38 -12.29
N SER A 142 60.37 12.33 -10.97
CA SER A 142 59.51 13.29 -10.26
C SER A 142 60.00 14.71 -10.46
N ARG A 143 61.30 14.98 -10.26
CA ARG A 143 61.88 16.31 -10.46
C ARG A 143 61.67 16.86 -11.87
N PHE A 144 61.68 16.00 -12.88
CA PHE A 144 61.38 16.38 -14.27
C PHE A 144 59.90 16.76 -14.44
N LEU A 145 58.98 15.90 -13.96
CA LEU A 145 57.54 16.18 -14.01
C LEU A 145 57.15 17.44 -13.21
N ASP A 146 57.75 17.66 -12.03
CA ASP A 146 57.59 18.88 -11.23
C ASP A 146 58.10 20.13 -11.95
N GLY A 147 59.12 19.97 -12.80
CA GLY A 147 59.59 21.01 -13.71
C GLY A 147 58.53 21.36 -14.75
N LEU A 148 57.95 20.35 -15.42
CA LEU A 148 56.90 20.56 -16.43
C LEU A 148 55.66 21.22 -15.83
N GLN A 149 55.22 20.76 -14.65
CA GLN A 149 54.08 21.39 -13.96
C GLN A 149 54.35 22.85 -13.59
N ARG A 150 55.58 23.20 -13.19
CA ARG A 150 55.95 24.60 -12.95
C ARG A 150 55.83 25.44 -14.22
N THR A 151 56.28 24.92 -15.35
CA THR A 151 56.13 25.60 -16.66
C THR A 151 54.65 25.78 -17.02
N ILE A 152 53.80 24.77 -16.79
CA ILE A 152 52.36 24.87 -17.04
C ILE A 152 51.71 25.92 -16.12
N ARG A 153 52.12 25.99 -14.84
CA ARG A 153 51.66 27.05 -13.92
C ARG A 153 52.05 28.44 -14.39
N GLU A 154 53.27 28.61 -14.92
CA GLU A 154 53.70 29.88 -15.50
C GLU A 154 52.92 30.20 -16.79
N ALA A 155 52.63 29.21 -17.64
CA ALA A 155 51.74 29.37 -18.80
C ALA A 155 50.35 29.85 -18.38
N ARG A 156 49.82 29.30 -17.29
CA ARG A 156 48.53 29.70 -16.71
C ARG A 156 48.56 31.14 -16.18
N PHE A 157 49.64 31.53 -15.51
CA PHE A 157 49.82 32.90 -15.05
C PHE A 157 49.82 33.90 -16.22
N ILE A 158 50.50 33.57 -17.33
CA ILE A 158 50.52 34.41 -18.55
C ILE A 158 49.11 34.49 -19.18
N GLU A 159 48.38 33.38 -19.24
CA GLU A 159 46.97 33.35 -19.69
C GLU A 159 46.10 34.27 -18.82
N ASP A 160 46.15 34.14 -17.49
CA ASP A 160 45.32 34.91 -16.55
C ASP A 160 45.65 36.41 -16.62
N MET A 161 46.93 36.78 -16.80
CA MET A 161 47.35 38.16 -17.05
C MET A 161 46.76 38.75 -18.33
N ARG A 162 46.76 37.99 -19.45
CA ARG A 162 46.18 38.44 -20.72
C ARG A 162 44.66 38.53 -20.64
N GLN A 163 44.01 37.57 -19.99
CA GLN A 163 42.57 37.58 -19.74
C GLN A 163 42.15 38.81 -18.92
N THR A 164 42.95 39.16 -17.91
CA THR A 164 42.70 40.32 -17.05
C THR A 164 42.77 41.62 -17.86
N ARG A 165 43.81 41.79 -18.70
CA ARG A 165 43.92 42.95 -19.61
C ARG A 165 42.75 43.05 -20.59
N LEU A 166 42.34 41.93 -21.19
CA LEU A 166 41.18 41.86 -22.06
C LEU A 166 39.89 42.27 -21.32
N LYS A 167 39.70 41.80 -20.09
CA LYS A 167 38.53 42.14 -19.27
C LYS A 167 38.43 43.65 -19.00
N PHE A 168 39.54 44.28 -18.62
CA PHE A 168 39.57 45.73 -18.41
C PHE A 168 39.25 46.48 -19.70
N ARG A 169 39.88 46.11 -20.83
CA ARG A 169 39.66 46.80 -22.11
C ARG A 169 38.23 46.62 -22.67
N ARG A 170 37.60 45.48 -22.40
CA ARG A 170 36.16 45.28 -22.69
C ARG A 170 35.27 46.17 -21.83
N GLY A 171 35.68 46.48 -20.60
CA GLY A 171 35.03 47.48 -19.76
C GLY A 171 35.07 48.87 -20.42
N ASP A 172 36.24 49.30 -20.87
CA ASP A 172 36.39 50.57 -21.61
C ASP A 172 35.53 50.60 -22.88
N LEU A 173 35.43 49.47 -23.61
CA LEU A 173 34.58 49.37 -24.81
C LEU A 173 33.11 49.61 -24.46
N SER A 174 32.61 49.01 -23.38
CA SER A 174 31.23 49.22 -22.92
C SER A 174 30.97 50.68 -22.54
N GLU A 175 31.94 51.35 -21.92
CA GLU A 175 31.84 52.78 -21.58
C GLU A 175 31.76 53.65 -22.84
N VAL A 176 32.67 53.44 -23.80
CA VAL A 176 32.71 54.24 -25.04
C VAL A 176 31.49 53.96 -25.94
N LEU A 177 31.01 52.71 -25.99
CA LEU A 177 29.75 52.35 -26.65
C LEU A 177 28.55 53.05 -26.02
N SER A 178 28.44 53.04 -24.68
CA SER A 178 27.37 53.74 -23.98
C SER A 178 27.41 55.25 -24.22
N ASN A 179 28.60 55.86 -24.26
CA ASN A 179 28.77 57.27 -24.58
C ASN A 179 28.36 57.59 -26.02
N TYR A 180 28.66 56.71 -26.97
CA TYR A 180 28.19 56.81 -28.35
C TYR A 180 26.66 56.71 -28.45
N ASP A 181 26.04 55.72 -27.80
CA ASP A 181 24.58 55.54 -27.79
C ASP A 181 23.87 56.76 -27.17
N LEU A 182 24.42 57.33 -26.09
CA LEU A 182 23.93 58.58 -25.50
C LEU A 182 24.08 59.77 -26.46
N ALA A 183 25.20 59.89 -27.17
CA ALA A 183 25.41 60.95 -28.16
C ALA A 183 24.40 60.86 -29.33
N VAL A 184 24.09 59.64 -29.78
CA VAL A 184 23.05 59.36 -30.79
C VAL A 184 21.67 59.74 -30.25
N HIS A 185 21.34 59.32 -29.03
CA HIS A 185 20.05 59.64 -28.39
C HIS A 185 19.85 61.15 -28.18
N HIS A 186 20.91 61.90 -27.86
CA HIS A 186 20.87 63.34 -27.67
C HIS A 186 20.98 64.17 -28.97
N ALA A 187 20.97 63.52 -30.15
CA ALA A 187 21.09 64.17 -31.46
C ALA A 187 22.27 65.15 -31.55
N ARG A 188 23.43 64.75 -31.01
CA ARG A 188 24.67 65.55 -31.05
C ARG A 188 25.11 65.85 -32.49
N PRO A 189 25.88 66.94 -32.73
CA PRO A 189 26.37 67.28 -34.06
C PRO A 189 27.14 66.13 -34.72
N ALA A 190 27.08 66.03 -36.04
CA ALA A 190 27.68 64.94 -36.81
C ALA A 190 29.19 64.75 -36.57
N GLU A 191 29.91 65.84 -36.27
CA GLU A 191 31.33 65.80 -35.93
C GLU A 191 31.62 65.08 -34.59
N GLU A 192 30.77 65.31 -33.57
CA GLU A 192 30.89 64.65 -32.26
C GLU A 192 30.53 63.15 -32.36
N LEU A 193 29.52 62.81 -33.16
CA LEU A 193 29.15 61.41 -33.42
C LEU A 193 30.26 60.66 -34.16
N ALA A 194 30.89 61.28 -35.16
CA ALA A 194 32.01 60.70 -35.88
C ALA A 194 33.23 60.47 -34.96
N ALA A 195 33.50 61.40 -34.03
CA ALA A 195 34.57 61.25 -33.04
C ALA A 195 34.29 60.12 -32.04
N ALA A 196 33.04 59.99 -31.57
CA ALA A 196 32.62 58.90 -30.69
C ALA A 196 32.65 57.54 -31.39
N GLU A 197 32.22 57.46 -32.66
CA GLU A 197 32.31 56.23 -33.48
C GLU A 197 33.78 55.82 -33.71
N ALA A 198 34.67 56.78 -33.98
CA ALA A 198 36.10 56.52 -34.12
C ALA A 198 36.72 55.99 -32.82
N ALA A 199 36.30 56.53 -31.67
CA ALA A 199 36.73 56.04 -30.36
C ALA A 199 36.26 54.59 -30.11
N VAL A 200 34.99 54.25 -30.44
CA VAL A 200 34.48 52.87 -30.37
C VAL A 200 35.34 51.95 -31.23
N LYS A 201 35.59 52.31 -32.51
CA LYS A 201 36.39 51.48 -33.43
C LYS A 201 37.83 51.28 -32.94
N ALA A 202 38.45 52.31 -32.36
CA ALA A 202 39.79 52.20 -31.80
C ALA A 202 39.86 51.24 -30.60
N VAL A 203 38.91 51.35 -29.66
CA VAL A 203 38.84 50.46 -28.49
C VAL A 203 38.47 49.04 -28.92
N GLN A 204 37.58 48.87 -29.90
CA GLN A 204 37.21 47.57 -30.45
C GLN A 204 38.42 46.86 -31.07
N HIS A 205 39.23 47.56 -31.88
CA HIS A 205 40.45 46.99 -32.45
C HIS A 205 41.45 46.55 -31.37
N ASP A 206 41.58 47.30 -30.27
CA ASP A 206 42.38 46.88 -29.12
C ASP A 206 41.84 45.62 -28.43
N VAL A 207 40.52 45.51 -28.29
CA VAL A 207 39.85 44.32 -27.73
C VAL A 207 40.12 43.10 -28.61
N ASP A 208 40.00 43.23 -29.93
CA ASP A 208 40.24 42.14 -30.87
C ASP A 208 41.68 41.65 -30.83
N ARG A 209 42.65 42.58 -30.77
CA ARG A 209 44.08 42.25 -30.59
C ARG A 209 44.35 41.53 -29.26
N LEU A 210 43.76 42.01 -28.15
CA LEU A 210 43.92 41.38 -26.84
C LEU A 210 43.22 40.02 -26.76
N LEU A 211 42.10 39.84 -27.46
CA LEU A 211 41.39 38.57 -27.56
C LEU A 211 42.26 37.52 -28.26
N ALA A 212 42.82 37.84 -29.44
CA ALA A 212 43.74 36.96 -30.14
C ALA A 212 44.96 36.57 -29.28
N SER A 213 45.51 37.54 -28.53
CA SER A 213 46.63 37.29 -27.60
C SER A 213 46.25 36.36 -26.44
N TYR A 214 45.05 36.50 -25.88
CA TYR A 214 44.51 35.61 -24.85
C TYR A 214 44.26 34.20 -25.39
N GLU A 215 43.64 34.07 -26.57
CA GLU A 215 43.34 32.78 -27.20
C GLU A 215 44.62 32.00 -27.50
N GLN A 216 45.67 32.65 -27.99
CA GLN A 216 46.98 32.03 -28.19
C GLN A 216 47.59 31.52 -26.87
N ALA A 217 47.55 32.31 -25.79
CA ALA A 217 48.05 31.87 -24.49
C ALA A 217 47.24 30.69 -23.91
N LYS A 218 45.92 30.72 -24.08
CA LYS A 218 45.00 29.65 -23.70
C LYS A 218 45.31 28.36 -24.46
N LEU A 219 45.51 28.46 -25.77
CA LEU A 219 45.87 27.33 -26.64
C LEU A 219 47.17 26.69 -26.17
N HIS A 220 48.24 27.48 -26.00
CA HIS A 220 49.54 26.98 -25.55
C HIS A 220 49.46 26.29 -24.18
N ARG A 221 48.82 26.92 -23.18
CA ARG A 221 48.65 26.29 -21.85
C ARG A 221 47.84 25.00 -21.94
N THR A 222 46.80 24.96 -22.78
CA THR A 222 45.97 23.75 -22.97
C THR A 222 46.75 22.63 -23.64
N GLU A 223 47.55 22.94 -24.67
CA GLU A 223 48.43 21.98 -25.36
C GLU A 223 49.44 21.36 -24.38
N LEU A 224 50.15 22.18 -23.61
CA LEU A 224 51.09 21.69 -22.60
C LEU A 224 50.40 20.81 -21.55
N GLN A 225 49.20 21.20 -21.10
CA GLN A 225 48.43 20.42 -20.12
C GLN A 225 47.94 19.09 -20.70
N GLN A 226 47.49 19.06 -21.97
CA GLN A 226 47.04 17.84 -22.63
C GLN A 226 48.19 16.85 -22.81
N LEU A 227 49.35 17.31 -23.29
CA LEU A 227 50.54 16.49 -23.44
C LEU A 227 51.04 15.97 -22.07
N TYR A 228 51.01 16.81 -21.04
CA TYR A 228 51.34 16.39 -19.66
C TYR A 228 50.37 15.32 -19.13
N ASN A 229 49.07 15.47 -19.39
CA ASN A 229 48.05 14.49 -18.99
C ASN A 229 48.25 13.15 -19.71
N GLN A 230 48.55 13.18 -21.02
CA GLN A 230 48.88 11.96 -21.77
C GLN A 230 50.15 11.29 -21.23
N LEU A 231 51.16 12.08 -20.86
CA LEU A 231 52.42 11.59 -20.29
C LEU A 231 52.24 10.93 -18.91
N THR A 232 51.25 11.38 -18.13
CA THR A 232 51.04 10.97 -16.73
C THR A 232 49.77 10.16 -16.49
N ALA A 233 49.00 9.83 -17.53
CA ALA A 233 47.68 9.21 -17.42
C ALA A 233 47.62 7.96 -16.53
N ASP A 234 48.53 7.00 -16.75
CA ASP A 234 48.56 5.75 -15.99
C ASP A 234 48.95 5.96 -14.52
N GLU A 235 49.91 6.85 -14.26
CA GLU A 235 50.28 7.24 -12.89
C GLU A 235 49.14 7.98 -12.19
N ALA A 236 48.49 8.92 -12.89
CA ALA A 236 47.37 9.69 -12.36
C ALA A 236 46.18 8.78 -12.03
N ALA A 237 45.88 7.77 -12.85
CA ALA A 237 44.85 6.78 -12.58
C ALA A 237 45.20 5.90 -11.37
N ALA A 238 46.45 5.45 -11.26
CA ALA A 238 46.90 4.65 -10.11
C ALA A 238 46.90 5.46 -8.81
N ARG A 239 47.31 6.73 -8.86
CA ARG A 239 47.28 7.67 -7.74
C ARG A 239 45.85 7.96 -7.31
N LYS A 240 44.96 8.28 -8.25
CA LYS A 240 43.54 8.52 -7.99
C LYS A 240 42.88 7.31 -7.34
N ALA A 241 43.17 6.09 -7.79
CA ALA A 241 42.62 4.89 -7.16
C ALA A 241 43.10 4.68 -5.71
N LEU A 242 44.35 5.05 -5.40
CA LEU A 242 44.86 5.03 -4.02
C LEU A 242 44.23 6.13 -3.17
N GLU A 243 44.13 7.35 -3.71
CA GLU A 243 43.47 8.49 -3.05
C GLU A 243 42.00 8.20 -2.80
N ASP A 244 41.24 7.71 -3.78
CA ASP A 244 39.81 7.35 -3.63
C ASP A 244 39.62 6.28 -2.53
N HIS A 245 40.53 5.31 -2.42
CA HIS A 245 40.51 4.29 -1.37
C HIS A 245 40.78 4.86 0.03
N GLN A 246 41.71 5.82 0.15
CA GLN A 246 42.02 6.52 1.40
C GLN A 246 40.91 7.52 1.77
N ASP A 247 40.38 8.23 0.79
CA ASP A 247 39.33 9.24 0.94
C ASP A 247 38.03 8.65 1.47
N GLN A 248 37.69 7.41 1.08
CA GLN A 248 36.52 6.72 1.64
C GLN A 248 36.63 6.61 3.17
N LEU A 249 37.78 6.17 3.68
CA LEU A 249 38.04 6.05 5.10
C LEU A 249 38.09 7.44 5.75
N ASN A 250 38.81 8.40 5.15
CA ASN A 250 38.94 9.75 5.67
C ASN A 250 37.59 10.45 5.80
N ARG A 251 36.68 10.27 4.84
CA ARG A 251 35.30 10.81 4.90
C ARG A 251 34.51 10.17 6.03
N LEU A 252 34.61 8.86 6.22
CA LEU A 252 33.95 8.17 7.34
C LEU A 252 34.47 8.68 8.69
N VAL A 253 35.79 8.81 8.83
CA VAL A 253 36.45 9.33 10.04
C VAL A 253 36.06 10.78 10.31
N ALA A 254 36.10 11.64 9.29
CA ALA A 254 35.70 13.05 9.41
C ALA A 254 34.23 13.16 9.84
N ALA A 255 33.34 12.39 9.20
CA ALA A 255 31.93 12.41 9.50
C ALA A 255 31.59 11.79 10.87
N MET A 256 32.42 10.87 11.37
CA MET A 256 32.34 10.36 12.74
C MET A 256 32.76 11.44 13.76
N HIS A 257 33.91 12.10 13.55
CA HIS A 257 34.38 13.18 14.42
C HIS A 257 33.43 14.37 14.47
N GLU A 258 32.85 14.74 13.31
CA GLU A 258 31.87 15.80 13.23
C GLU A 258 30.61 15.47 14.04
N ARG A 259 30.16 14.21 14.04
CA ARG A 259 28.97 13.78 14.79
C ARG A 259 29.25 13.54 16.28
N ALA A 260 30.44 13.07 16.61
CA ALA A 260 30.85 12.74 17.97
C ALA A 260 30.62 13.91 18.93
N ASP A 261 30.25 13.57 20.16
CA ASP A 261 30.11 14.54 21.24
C ASP A 261 31.48 15.13 21.60
N ASN A 262 31.54 16.44 21.81
CA ASN A 262 32.78 17.15 22.13
C ASN A 262 32.52 18.24 23.16
N PHE A 263 33.60 18.76 23.78
CA PHE A 263 33.49 19.73 24.85
C PHE A 263 32.71 20.99 24.46
N GLY A 264 32.92 21.52 23.24
CA GLY A 264 32.19 22.67 22.73
C GLY A 264 30.68 22.41 22.60
N LYS A 265 30.30 21.25 22.05
CA LYS A 265 28.90 20.82 21.95
C LYS A 265 28.25 20.63 23.32
N ARG A 266 28.99 20.15 24.32
CA ARG A 266 28.49 20.02 25.70
C ARG A 266 28.18 21.37 26.32
N ILE A 267 29.04 22.37 26.11
CA ILE A 267 28.79 23.74 26.57
C ILE A 267 27.54 24.32 25.89
N LEU A 268 27.41 24.15 24.57
CA LEU A 268 26.26 24.63 23.82
C LEU A 268 24.94 23.94 24.22
N GLN A 269 24.99 22.81 24.91
CA GLN A 269 23.83 22.09 25.44
C GLN A 269 23.50 22.45 26.89
N LEU A 270 24.22 23.37 27.54
CA LEU A 270 23.89 23.80 28.90
C LEU A 270 22.57 24.60 28.92
N PRO A 271 21.84 24.60 30.05
CA PRO A 271 20.67 25.45 30.22
C PRO A 271 20.99 26.91 29.85
N ILE A 272 20.02 27.61 29.25
CA ILE A 272 20.14 28.99 28.73
C ILE A 272 21.00 29.10 27.46
N ILE A 273 22.21 28.54 27.42
CA ILE A 273 23.11 28.61 26.24
C ILE A 273 22.49 27.92 25.02
N ASP A 274 21.82 26.79 25.24
CA ASP A 274 21.13 26.01 24.21
C ASP A 274 20.11 26.83 23.39
N ALA A 275 19.53 27.87 23.99
CA ALA A 275 18.58 28.76 23.29
C ALA A 275 19.25 29.61 22.19
N PHE A 276 20.55 29.89 22.29
CA PHE A 276 21.30 30.78 21.39
C PHE A 276 22.03 30.04 20.26
N GLY A 277 21.58 28.82 19.92
CA GLY A 277 22.16 28.06 18.81
C GLY A 277 22.61 26.65 19.18
N GLY A 278 21.98 26.00 20.16
CA GLY A 278 22.31 24.64 20.55
C GLY A 278 22.15 23.62 19.41
N PRO A 279 22.90 22.50 19.45
CA PRO A 279 22.86 21.46 18.40
C PRO A 279 21.57 20.62 18.42
N LEU A 280 20.78 20.66 19.50
CA LEU A 280 19.58 19.83 19.69
C LEU A 280 18.29 20.65 19.49
N LYS A 281 17.90 20.86 18.25
CA LYS A 281 16.66 21.58 17.89
C LYS A 281 15.55 20.63 17.44
N PRO A 282 14.27 20.98 17.59
CA PRO A 282 13.18 20.25 16.94
C PRO A 282 13.32 20.29 15.42
N ASP A 283 13.09 19.15 14.76
CA ASP A 283 12.99 19.08 13.30
C ASP A 283 11.52 19.19 12.91
N GLN A 284 11.21 20.06 11.96
CA GLN A 284 9.83 20.38 11.59
C GLN A 284 9.65 20.38 10.08
N ILE A 285 8.60 19.68 9.63
CA ILE A 285 8.06 19.75 8.28
C ILE A 285 6.78 20.60 8.35
N TRP A 286 6.67 21.58 7.46
CA TRP A 286 5.53 22.46 7.35
C TRP A 286 4.78 22.17 6.05
N LEU A 287 3.50 21.78 6.17
CA LEU A 287 2.66 21.31 5.07
C LEU A 287 1.45 22.24 4.92
N PRO A 288 1.59 23.38 4.22
CA PRO A 288 0.54 24.39 4.13
C PRO A 288 -0.70 23.92 3.36
N GLU A 289 -0.52 23.05 2.37
CA GLU A 289 -1.60 22.54 1.52
C GLU A 289 -2.39 21.41 2.20
N LEU A 290 -1.73 20.64 3.07
CA LEU A 290 -2.35 19.54 3.83
C LEU A 290 -2.90 20.09 5.14
N THR A 291 -4.14 20.58 5.10
CA THR A 291 -4.80 21.19 6.26
C THR A 291 -5.49 20.16 7.16
N GLN A 292 -5.65 20.53 8.43
CA GLN A 292 -6.43 19.80 9.43
C GLN A 292 -7.49 20.74 10.00
N ASN A 293 -8.71 20.24 10.15
CA ASN A 293 -9.83 21.02 10.67
C ASN A 293 -9.78 21.07 12.20
N TYR A 294 -9.49 22.24 12.74
CA TYR A 294 -9.63 22.58 14.15
C TYR A 294 -10.87 23.43 14.34
N ASN A 295 -11.92 22.86 14.96
CA ASN A 295 -13.12 23.60 15.34
C ASN A 295 -13.66 24.51 14.21
N HIS A 296 -13.86 23.93 13.03
CA HIS A 296 -14.35 24.59 11.80
C HIS A 296 -13.35 25.50 11.08
N LYS A 297 -12.06 25.49 11.47
CA LYS A 297 -11.00 26.22 10.78
C LYS A 297 -9.95 25.26 10.23
N GLN A 298 -9.65 25.39 8.95
CA GLN A 298 -8.54 24.66 8.31
C GLN A 298 -7.22 25.32 8.69
N VAL A 299 -6.33 24.54 9.32
CA VAL A 299 -4.99 24.98 9.74
C VAL A 299 -3.96 24.10 9.05
N ALA A 300 -2.85 24.69 8.60
CA ALA A 300 -1.72 23.96 8.04
C ALA A 300 -1.22 22.87 9.00
N ARG A 301 -0.86 21.70 8.46
CA ARG A 301 -0.21 20.66 9.27
C ARG A 301 1.23 21.03 9.59
N PHE A 302 1.61 20.72 10.82
CA PHE A 302 2.99 20.69 11.28
C PHE A 302 3.34 19.27 11.66
N ASP A 303 4.54 18.84 11.29
CA ASP A 303 5.03 17.51 11.62
C ASP A 303 6.43 17.59 12.22
N ARG A 304 6.54 17.19 13.48
CA ARG A 304 7.78 17.08 14.24
C ARG A 304 8.08 15.65 14.64
N CYS A 305 7.42 14.65 14.05
CA CYS A 305 7.62 13.24 14.39
C CYS A 305 9.09 12.83 14.21
N ILE A 306 9.74 13.35 13.17
CA ILE A 306 11.16 13.11 12.89
C ILE A 306 12.09 13.64 13.97
N THR A 307 11.66 14.56 14.84
CA THR A 307 12.45 15.02 15.99
C THR A 307 12.84 13.86 16.91
N CYS A 308 11.92 12.91 17.13
CA CYS A 308 12.19 11.69 17.89
C CYS A 308 12.56 10.50 16.97
N HIS A 309 11.94 10.42 15.79
CA HIS A 309 12.13 9.37 14.80
C HIS A 309 13.27 9.68 13.81
N GLN A 310 14.45 10.01 14.33
CA GLN A 310 15.60 10.49 13.55
C GLN A 310 16.10 9.49 12.48
N GLY A 311 15.85 8.19 12.68
CA GLY A 311 16.30 7.12 11.79
C GLY A 311 15.37 6.82 10.62
N ILE A 312 14.20 7.47 10.56
CA ILE A 312 13.08 7.02 9.72
C ILE A 312 13.39 7.02 8.21
N ASP A 313 14.27 7.92 7.73
CA ASP A 313 14.63 8.11 6.32
C ASP A 313 16.01 7.54 5.93
N LYS A 314 16.72 6.91 6.86
CA LYS A 314 18.11 6.51 6.66
C LYS A 314 18.21 5.26 5.79
N THR A 315 18.99 5.31 4.72
CA THR A 315 19.22 4.14 3.84
C THR A 315 20.55 3.45 4.11
N GLN A 316 20.63 2.16 3.78
CA GLN A 316 21.90 1.45 3.75
C GLN A 316 22.83 2.05 2.67
N PRO A 317 24.16 2.03 2.88
CA PRO A 317 25.12 2.45 1.87
C PRO A 317 24.93 1.70 0.55
N GLY A 318 24.90 2.42 -0.56
CA GLY A 318 24.73 1.83 -1.90
C GLY A 318 23.29 1.45 -2.26
N SER A 319 22.32 1.66 -1.36
CA SER A 319 20.90 1.46 -1.63
C SER A 319 20.09 2.73 -1.36
N ALA A 320 19.06 2.96 -2.20
CA ALA A 320 18.10 4.04 -2.01
C ALA A 320 16.83 3.59 -1.25
N THR A 321 16.63 2.28 -1.11
CA THR A 321 15.37 1.69 -0.61
C THR A 321 15.55 0.76 0.58
N LEU A 322 16.76 0.24 0.81
CA LEU A 322 17.00 -0.65 1.95
C LEU A 322 17.18 0.15 3.24
N PRO A 323 16.49 -0.22 4.33
CA PRO A 323 16.53 0.51 5.58
C PRO A 323 17.89 0.39 6.27
N ALA A 324 18.49 1.51 6.66
CA ALA A 324 19.75 1.53 7.41
C ALA A 324 19.63 0.83 8.76
N TYR A 325 18.52 1.09 9.45
CA TYR A 325 18.24 0.59 10.80
C TYR A 325 16.91 -0.15 10.80
N PRO A 326 16.85 -1.42 10.37
CA PRO A 326 15.59 -2.17 10.32
C PRO A 326 14.94 -2.28 11.71
N HIS A 327 13.65 -2.56 11.76
CA HIS A 327 12.97 -2.82 13.03
C HIS A 327 13.58 -4.02 13.75
N THR A 328 13.58 -3.94 15.08
CA THR A 328 14.04 -5.05 15.92
C THR A 328 13.30 -6.35 15.61
N GLN A 329 14.06 -7.37 15.27
CA GLN A 329 13.60 -8.74 15.06
C GLN A 329 14.56 -9.73 15.71
N ARG A 330 14.02 -10.87 16.16
CA ARG A 330 14.82 -11.98 16.67
C ARG A 330 15.04 -12.99 15.55
N LEU A 331 16.29 -13.36 15.32
CA LEU A 331 16.70 -14.32 14.30
C LEU A 331 17.46 -15.46 14.95
N PHE A 332 17.38 -16.64 14.32
CA PHE A 332 18.14 -17.81 14.72
C PHE A 332 19.19 -18.09 13.64
N VAL A 333 20.45 -18.12 14.03
CA VAL A 333 21.59 -18.19 13.13
C VAL A 333 22.45 -19.40 13.47
N ARG A 334 22.95 -20.09 12.44
CA ARG A 334 23.84 -21.25 12.59
C ARG A 334 25.29 -20.84 12.30
N LEU A 335 26.10 -20.72 13.35
CA LEU A 335 27.52 -20.37 13.24
C LEU A 335 28.37 -21.64 13.17
N GLN A 336 29.15 -21.81 12.10
CA GLN A 336 30.05 -22.95 11.97
C GLN A 336 31.31 -22.76 12.80
N THR A 337 31.74 -23.83 13.48
CA THR A 337 32.98 -23.84 14.27
C THR A 337 34.12 -24.50 13.49
N PRO A 338 35.38 -24.08 13.71
CA PRO A 338 36.56 -24.78 13.20
C PRO A 338 36.58 -26.26 13.60
N ALA A 339 37.21 -27.11 12.77
CA ALA A 339 37.25 -28.55 12.98
C ALA A 339 37.99 -28.97 14.27
N GLU A 340 38.99 -28.20 14.67
CA GLU A 340 39.83 -28.47 15.85
C GLU A 340 39.92 -27.22 16.74
N ALA A 341 40.24 -27.45 18.01
CA ALA A 341 40.45 -26.38 18.99
C ALA A 341 41.65 -25.50 18.61
N PRO A 342 41.64 -24.20 18.95
CA PRO A 342 42.79 -23.33 18.76
C PRO A 342 44.00 -23.82 19.57
N ALA A 343 45.19 -23.81 18.96
CA ALA A 343 46.42 -24.29 19.59
C ALA A 343 47.05 -23.32 20.62
N GLU A 344 46.53 -22.09 20.74
CA GLU A 344 47.07 -21.04 21.61
C GLU A 344 46.12 -20.76 22.79
N GLU A 345 46.45 -21.23 24.00
CA GLU A 345 45.65 -21.05 25.23
C GLU A 345 45.76 -19.64 25.86
N ASN A 346 46.76 -18.82 25.48
CA ASN A 346 47.05 -17.52 26.11
C ASN A 346 46.84 -16.29 25.17
N ALA A 347 46.05 -16.44 24.10
CA ALA A 347 45.75 -15.32 23.21
C ALA A 347 44.65 -14.40 23.78
N ASP A 348 44.70 -13.11 23.46
CA ASP A 348 43.60 -12.18 23.72
C ASP A 348 42.28 -12.74 23.12
N ARG A 349 41.26 -12.88 23.96
CA ARG A 349 39.96 -13.49 23.61
C ARG A 349 39.30 -12.76 22.43
N ALA A 350 39.44 -11.45 22.33
CA ALA A 350 38.89 -10.67 21.22
C ALA A 350 39.59 -11.01 19.89
N ALA A 351 40.93 -11.04 19.89
CA ALA A 351 41.72 -11.43 18.72
C ALA A 351 41.48 -12.88 18.31
N LEU A 352 41.29 -13.78 19.28
CA LEU A 352 41.00 -15.19 19.01
C LEU A 352 39.61 -15.37 18.36
N LEU A 353 38.59 -14.66 18.86
CA LEU A 353 37.24 -14.70 18.30
C LEU A 353 37.21 -14.18 16.85
N GLU A 354 37.94 -13.10 16.57
CA GLU A 354 38.08 -12.54 15.23
C GLU A 354 38.85 -13.50 14.30
N LYS A 355 39.88 -14.20 14.80
CA LYS A 355 40.64 -15.19 14.02
C LYS A 355 39.80 -16.42 13.67
N LEU A 356 39.01 -16.94 14.61
CA LEU A 356 38.27 -18.20 14.43
C LEU A 356 36.97 -18.00 13.64
N TYR A 357 36.17 -17.00 14.00
CA TYR A 357 34.86 -16.79 13.40
C TYR A 357 34.78 -15.58 12.47
N GLY A 358 35.77 -14.68 12.51
CA GLY A 358 35.72 -13.41 11.79
C GLY A 358 34.75 -12.41 12.40
N LEU A 359 34.46 -12.51 13.69
CA LEU A 359 33.59 -11.57 14.40
C LEU A 359 34.31 -10.97 15.61
N ARG A 360 33.99 -9.73 15.93
CA ARG A 360 34.46 -9.05 17.14
C ARG A 360 33.28 -8.43 17.88
N LEU A 361 33.37 -8.44 19.21
CA LEU A 361 32.34 -7.91 20.10
C LEU A 361 32.72 -6.49 20.54
N ALA A 362 31.73 -5.60 20.55
CA ALA A 362 31.87 -4.23 21.03
C ALA A 362 32.29 -4.19 22.51
N GLU A 363 32.95 -3.11 22.93
CA GLU A 363 33.29 -2.90 24.35
C GLU A 363 32.06 -2.69 25.24
N ALA A 364 31.04 -2.01 24.69
CA ALA A 364 29.75 -1.79 25.30
C ALA A 364 28.68 -1.86 24.21
N GLY A 365 27.49 -2.31 24.59
CA GLY A 365 26.35 -2.38 23.68
C GLY A 365 25.81 -1.01 23.24
N LEU A 366 25.07 -1.01 22.14
CA LEU A 366 24.63 0.21 21.44
C LEU A 366 23.58 1.03 22.22
N LEU A 367 22.58 0.33 22.74
CA LEU A 367 21.46 0.92 23.48
C LEU A 367 21.60 0.65 24.97
N ASP A 368 21.72 -0.63 25.33
CA ASP A 368 22.09 -1.10 26.66
C ASP A 368 23.61 -1.39 26.68
N PRO A 369 24.39 -0.80 27.60
CA PRO A 369 25.81 -1.11 27.74
C PRO A 369 26.13 -2.60 27.94
N ALA A 370 25.20 -3.38 28.51
CA ALA A 370 25.37 -4.82 28.74
C ALA A 370 25.14 -5.68 27.48
N ASP A 371 24.50 -5.14 26.44
CA ASP A 371 24.20 -5.89 25.21
C ASP A 371 25.48 -6.39 24.54
N VAL A 372 25.53 -7.71 24.26
CA VAL A 372 26.62 -8.36 23.53
C VAL A 372 26.50 -8.05 22.04
N THR A 373 26.88 -6.84 21.67
CA THR A 373 26.76 -6.31 20.30
C THR A 373 27.99 -6.69 19.47
N ILE A 374 27.77 -7.19 18.25
CA ILE A 374 28.84 -7.45 17.27
C ILE A 374 29.26 -6.12 16.64
N ASP A 375 30.55 -5.80 16.65
CA ASP A 375 31.07 -4.53 16.13
C ASP A 375 31.73 -4.65 14.75
N VAL A 376 32.27 -5.83 14.43
CA VAL A 376 32.93 -6.14 13.15
C VAL A 376 32.54 -7.55 12.74
N VAL A 377 32.17 -7.69 11.46
CA VAL A 377 32.06 -8.99 10.79
C VAL A 377 32.95 -8.96 9.54
N ARG A 378 33.95 -9.83 9.50
CA ARG A 378 34.87 -9.92 8.37
C ARG A 378 34.20 -10.59 7.17
N PRO A 379 34.34 -10.05 5.95
CA PRO A 379 33.87 -10.70 4.74
C PRO A 379 34.37 -12.15 4.62
N TYR A 380 33.57 -13.03 4.02
CA TYR A 380 33.88 -14.44 3.76
C TYR A 380 34.16 -15.35 4.98
N SER A 381 34.11 -14.81 6.19
CA SER A 381 34.31 -15.52 7.45
C SER A 381 33.14 -16.45 7.81
N ALA A 382 33.31 -17.28 8.86
CA ALA A 382 32.23 -18.12 9.37
C ALA A 382 31.03 -17.29 9.84
N ALA A 383 31.27 -16.13 10.47
CA ALA A 383 30.23 -15.20 10.88
C ALA A 383 29.48 -14.58 9.69
N ALA A 384 30.19 -14.16 8.64
CA ALA A 384 29.57 -13.63 7.43
C ALA A 384 28.75 -14.69 6.67
N ARG A 385 29.24 -15.93 6.61
CA ARG A 385 28.49 -17.06 6.02
C ARG A 385 27.26 -17.46 6.84
N ALA A 386 27.30 -17.20 8.13
CA ALA A 386 26.15 -17.32 9.03
C ALA A 386 25.22 -16.10 8.95
N GLU A 387 25.47 -15.15 8.04
CA GLU A 387 24.70 -13.93 7.86
C GLU A 387 24.66 -13.02 9.10
N LEU A 388 25.66 -13.11 9.99
CA LEU A 388 25.82 -12.13 11.08
C LEU A 388 26.26 -10.77 10.51
N ALA A 389 25.81 -9.69 11.14
CA ALA A 389 26.13 -8.33 10.75
C ALA A 389 26.55 -7.47 11.95
N ALA A 390 27.32 -6.41 11.71
CA ALA A 390 27.61 -5.42 12.72
C ALA A 390 26.30 -4.79 13.25
N GLY A 391 26.17 -4.72 14.57
CA GLY A 391 24.99 -4.23 15.29
C GLY A 391 24.04 -5.34 15.76
N ASP A 392 24.25 -6.59 15.35
CA ASP A 392 23.52 -7.73 15.92
C ASP A 392 23.88 -7.92 17.39
N VAL A 393 22.88 -8.20 18.24
CA VAL A 393 23.08 -8.52 19.66
C VAL A 393 22.89 -10.01 19.86
N ILE A 394 23.87 -10.70 20.45
CA ILE A 394 23.78 -12.12 20.79
C ILE A 394 22.99 -12.26 22.10
N GLU A 395 21.75 -12.74 22.03
CA GLU A 395 20.88 -12.91 23.22
C GLU A 395 21.02 -14.30 23.85
N ALA A 396 21.28 -15.34 23.04
CA ALA A 396 21.46 -16.69 23.54
C ALA A 396 22.32 -17.58 22.61
N ILE A 397 22.96 -18.59 23.18
CA ILE A 397 23.80 -19.57 22.46
C ILE A 397 23.36 -20.98 22.88
N ALA A 398 23.23 -21.88 21.91
CA ALA A 398 23.00 -23.30 22.14
C ALA A 398 24.00 -24.15 21.32
N PRO A 399 24.49 -25.28 21.86
CA PRO A 399 25.08 -26.34 21.04
C PRO A 399 24.01 -26.89 20.10
N ALA A 400 24.32 -27.07 18.80
CA ALA A 400 23.32 -27.54 17.82
C ALA A 400 22.70 -28.91 18.14
N GLU A 401 23.30 -29.69 19.05
CA GLU A 401 22.85 -31.03 19.45
C GLU A 401 21.99 -31.04 20.72
N ALA A 402 22.00 -29.97 21.53
CA ALA A 402 21.37 -29.96 22.86
C ALA A 402 20.04 -29.19 22.92
N GLY A 403 19.74 -28.33 21.93
CA GLY A 403 18.48 -27.57 21.83
C GLY A 403 18.26 -26.49 22.92
N ASP A 404 18.91 -26.62 24.07
CA ASP A 404 18.78 -25.71 25.20
C ASP A 404 19.63 -24.45 25.01
N TYR A 405 18.95 -23.32 24.85
CA TYR A 405 19.56 -22.01 24.74
C TYR A 405 19.99 -21.47 26.10
N VAL A 406 21.26 -21.11 26.23
CA VAL A 406 21.78 -20.35 27.36
C VAL A 406 21.68 -18.86 27.03
N ASN A 407 20.97 -18.10 27.88
CA ASN A 407 20.91 -16.65 27.74
C ASN A 407 22.28 -16.03 28.02
N ILE A 408 22.73 -15.16 27.12
CA ILE A 408 23.99 -14.43 27.25
C ILE A 408 23.67 -13.04 27.79
N LEU A 409 24.15 -12.76 29.00
CA LEU A 409 23.85 -11.51 29.72
C LEU A 409 24.97 -10.47 29.60
N ASP A 410 26.19 -10.92 29.31
CA ASP A 410 27.33 -10.05 29.18
C ASP A 410 28.37 -10.61 28.20
N ARG A 411 29.34 -9.77 27.88
CA ARG A 411 30.41 -10.07 26.93
C ARG A 411 31.34 -11.21 27.38
N GLN A 412 31.55 -11.39 28.69
CA GLN A 412 32.43 -12.46 29.19
C GLN A 412 31.77 -13.83 29.02
N MET A 413 30.47 -13.93 29.31
CA MET A 413 29.69 -15.12 28.99
C MET A 413 29.76 -15.46 27.50
N ALA A 414 29.63 -14.45 26.63
CA ALA A 414 29.74 -14.67 25.19
C ALA A 414 31.10 -15.27 24.80
N TYR A 415 32.21 -14.74 25.33
CA TYR A 415 33.54 -15.31 25.08
C TYR A 415 33.66 -16.75 25.57
N THR A 416 33.22 -17.06 26.79
CA THR A 416 33.26 -18.42 27.33
C THR A 416 32.45 -19.40 26.47
N TYR A 417 31.24 -19.03 26.04
CA TYR A 417 30.41 -19.93 25.21
C TYR A 417 30.84 -20.03 23.75
N LEU A 418 31.55 -19.03 23.21
CA LEU A 418 32.05 -19.04 21.83
C LEU A 418 33.47 -19.60 21.69
N LEU A 419 34.24 -19.67 22.78
CA LEU A 419 35.66 -20.09 22.74
C LEU A 419 35.95 -21.31 23.63
N GLU A 420 35.30 -21.45 24.79
CA GLU A 420 35.69 -22.45 25.80
C GLU A 420 34.69 -23.60 25.89
N SER A 421 33.39 -23.30 25.86
CA SER A 421 32.30 -24.29 25.97
C SER A 421 31.83 -24.83 24.62
N VAL A 422 32.66 -24.68 23.58
CA VAL A 422 32.35 -25.08 22.19
C VAL A 422 32.77 -26.51 21.92
N ARG A 423 31.89 -27.26 21.25
CA ARG A 423 32.26 -28.53 20.61
C ARG A 423 32.79 -28.24 19.21
N TRP A 424 34.12 -28.24 19.06
CA TRP A 424 34.79 -28.01 17.77
C TRP A 424 34.31 -29.00 16.69
N GLY A 425 34.21 -28.53 15.46
CA GLY A 425 33.67 -29.26 14.31
C GLY A 425 32.13 -29.35 14.26
N LYS A 426 31.42 -28.84 15.27
CA LYS A 426 29.95 -28.80 15.31
C LYS A 426 29.44 -27.35 15.32
N PRO A 427 28.35 -27.04 14.61
CA PRO A 427 27.82 -25.68 14.59
C PRO A 427 27.20 -25.28 15.92
N LEU A 428 27.20 -23.97 16.18
CA LEU A 428 26.47 -23.32 17.26
C LEU A 428 25.19 -22.69 16.71
N LEU A 429 24.13 -22.73 17.51
CA LEU A 429 22.89 -22.01 17.23
C LEU A 429 22.88 -20.73 18.08
N LEU A 430 22.80 -19.59 17.42
CA LEU A 430 22.73 -18.28 18.05
C LEU A 430 21.31 -17.75 17.92
N ARG A 431 20.74 -17.25 19.02
CA ARG A 431 19.57 -16.36 18.96
C ARG A 431 20.08 -14.94 19.02
N ILE A 432 19.89 -14.19 17.94
CA ILE A 432 20.33 -12.81 17.83
C ILE A 432 19.14 -11.85 17.75
N ARG A 433 19.36 -10.62 18.19
CA ARG A 433 18.47 -9.49 17.99
C ARG A 433 19.10 -8.53 16.99
N ARG A 434 18.44 -8.36 15.84
CA ARG A 434 18.86 -7.48 14.74
C ARG A 434 17.98 -6.25 14.65
N GLY A 435 18.57 -5.09 14.36
CA GLY A 435 17.84 -3.85 14.13
C GLY A 435 17.52 -3.06 15.41
N LEU A 436 16.90 -1.89 15.24
CA LEU A 436 16.66 -0.93 16.31
C LEU A 436 15.18 -0.84 16.71
N PRO A 437 14.88 -0.65 18.01
CA PRO A 437 13.52 -0.46 18.46
C PRO A 437 13.01 0.93 18.02
N HIS A 438 11.69 1.12 18.06
CA HIS A 438 11.16 2.48 17.92
C HIS A 438 11.62 3.37 19.08
N PRO A 439 11.91 4.67 18.83
CA PRO A 439 11.71 5.39 17.57
C PRO A 439 12.94 5.40 16.63
N TYR A 440 13.98 4.61 16.89
CA TYR A 440 15.26 4.69 16.18
C TYR A 440 15.33 3.92 14.84
N SER A 441 14.34 3.08 14.56
CA SER A 441 14.28 2.32 13.32
C SER A 441 13.89 3.18 12.10
N THR A 442 14.38 2.75 10.95
CA THR A 442 14.04 3.24 9.62
C THR A 442 12.68 2.70 9.17
N HIS A 443 11.99 3.47 8.30
CA HIS A 443 10.76 3.01 7.68
C HIS A 443 11.00 1.71 6.88
N PRO A 444 10.15 0.67 7.02
CA PRO A 444 10.39 -0.63 6.39
C PRO A 444 10.21 -0.61 4.86
N ARG A 445 9.48 0.37 4.32
CA ARG A 445 9.20 0.54 2.89
C ARG A 445 9.64 1.93 2.41
N LEU A 446 10.95 2.16 2.28
CA LEU A 446 11.49 3.43 1.78
C LEU A 446 11.23 3.66 0.29
N ASP A 447 10.94 2.58 -0.44
CA ASP A 447 10.46 2.58 -1.82
C ASP A 447 9.09 3.25 -1.98
N LEU A 448 8.24 3.18 -0.95
CA LEU A 448 6.88 3.74 -0.95
C LEU A 448 6.72 5.01 -0.11
N PHE A 449 7.50 5.14 0.96
CA PHE A 449 7.33 6.19 1.95
C PHE A 449 8.66 6.80 2.38
N VAL A 450 8.63 8.09 2.70
CA VAL A 450 9.68 8.93 3.28
C VAL A 450 11.00 9.07 2.50
N GLY A 451 11.42 8.04 1.74
CA GLY A 451 12.63 8.03 0.93
C GLY A 451 12.62 9.08 -0.19
N SER A 452 13.79 9.43 -0.71
CA SER A 452 13.92 10.46 -1.75
C SER A 452 13.31 10.07 -3.10
N LEU A 453 13.26 8.77 -3.40
CA LEU A 453 12.67 8.21 -4.62
C LEU A 453 11.22 7.71 -4.41
N SER A 454 10.71 7.89 -3.19
CA SER A 454 9.36 7.49 -2.80
C SER A 454 8.30 8.34 -3.51
N PRO A 455 7.13 7.77 -3.89
CA PRO A 455 5.96 8.57 -4.27
C PRO A 455 5.41 9.43 -3.12
N HIS A 456 5.67 9.03 -1.86
CA HIS A 456 5.35 9.79 -0.66
C HIS A 456 6.63 10.29 0.01
N ARG A 457 7.28 11.30 -0.59
CA ARG A 457 8.51 11.89 -0.01
C ARG A 457 8.20 12.56 1.32
N MET A 458 9.13 12.46 2.25
CA MET A 458 8.94 13.01 3.60
C MET A 458 8.62 14.52 3.59
N GLN A 459 9.30 15.28 2.74
CA GLN A 459 9.16 16.74 2.69
C GLN A 459 7.79 17.19 2.18
N ASP A 460 7.13 16.35 1.37
CA ASP A 460 5.85 16.69 0.73
C ASP A 460 4.64 16.19 1.55
N MET A 461 4.81 15.08 2.28
CA MET A 461 3.70 14.36 2.93
C MET A 461 3.78 14.40 4.46
N GLY A 462 4.98 14.43 5.05
CA GLY A 462 5.17 14.21 6.48
C GLY A 462 4.73 12.81 6.94
N CYS A 463 4.75 12.57 8.25
CA CYS A 463 4.32 11.35 8.92
C CYS A 463 2.84 11.39 9.31
N THR A 464 2.37 12.54 9.78
CA THR A 464 1.04 12.69 10.38
C THR A 464 -0.09 12.54 9.35
N ILE A 465 0.17 12.69 8.05
CA ILE A 465 -0.85 12.46 7.01
C ILE A 465 -1.30 10.99 6.99
N CYS A 466 -0.37 10.05 7.16
CA CYS A 466 -0.65 8.62 7.19
C CYS A 466 -1.00 8.15 8.60
N HIS A 467 -0.27 8.64 9.60
CA HIS A 467 -0.35 8.12 10.97
C HIS A 467 -1.32 8.89 11.88
N GLU A 468 -1.80 10.06 11.49
CA GLU A 468 -2.47 11.02 12.38
C GLU A 468 -1.57 11.48 13.55
N GLY A 469 -2.16 11.95 14.64
CA GLY A 469 -1.44 12.41 15.82
C GLY A 469 -1.28 13.92 15.92
N GLN A 470 -0.62 14.34 16.99
CA GLN A 470 -0.31 15.74 17.26
C GLN A 470 1.11 16.06 16.79
N GLY A 471 1.23 16.46 15.52
CA GLY A 471 2.53 16.70 14.89
C GLY A 471 3.35 17.87 15.46
N SER A 472 2.75 18.77 16.26
CA SER A 472 3.49 19.83 16.96
C SER A 472 4.17 19.37 18.25
N ALA A 473 3.80 18.19 18.77
CA ALA A 473 4.31 17.66 20.03
C ALA A 473 5.76 17.18 19.90
N THR A 474 6.51 17.33 21.00
CA THR A 474 7.92 16.90 21.10
C THR A 474 8.14 15.93 22.28
N ALA A 475 7.06 15.32 22.76
CA ALA A 475 7.06 14.34 23.85
C ALA A 475 6.05 13.24 23.55
N PHE A 476 6.35 12.01 23.99
CA PHE A 476 5.60 10.80 23.64
C PHE A 476 4.11 10.92 24.01
N LYS A 477 3.83 11.34 25.23
CA LYS A 477 2.47 11.47 25.78
C LYS A 477 1.60 12.54 25.10
N TRP A 478 2.23 13.54 24.47
CA TRP A 478 1.52 14.64 23.81
C TRP A 478 1.37 14.44 22.30
N ALA A 479 2.14 13.54 21.69
CA ALA A 479 2.02 13.22 20.26
C ALA A 479 0.75 12.42 19.93
N SER A 480 -0.05 12.07 20.95
CA SER A 480 -1.31 11.33 20.83
C SER A 480 -1.12 9.95 20.20
N HIS A 481 -0.05 9.24 20.57
CA HIS A 481 0.14 7.84 20.19
C HIS A 481 -1.05 7.00 20.70
N THR A 482 -1.57 6.09 19.88
CA THR A 482 -2.64 5.18 20.33
C THR A 482 -2.11 3.75 20.48
N PRO A 483 -2.27 3.13 21.65
CA PRO A 483 -1.84 1.76 21.86
C PRO A 483 -2.68 0.79 21.02
N ALA A 484 -2.07 -0.30 20.58
CA ALA A 484 -2.76 -1.35 19.84
C ALA A 484 -3.68 -2.19 20.73
N ASN A 485 -3.37 -2.37 22.01
CA ASN A 485 -4.16 -3.20 22.93
C ASN A 485 -4.03 -2.73 24.38
N PRO A 486 -4.88 -3.22 25.31
CA PRO A 486 -4.85 -2.82 26.72
C PRO A 486 -3.53 -3.13 27.43
N LEU A 487 -2.79 -4.18 27.04
CA LEU A 487 -1.48 -4.48 27.64
C LEU A 487 -0.46 -3.40 27.29
N GLN A 488 -0.39 -3.00 26.02
CA GLN A 488 0.47 -1.92 25.58
C GLN A 488 0.07 -0.57 26.22
N MET A 489 -1.22 -0.35 26.44
CA MET A 489 -1.72 0.82 27.15
C MET A 489 -1.12 0.91 28.55
N GLY A 490 -1.25 -0.13 29.38
CA GLY A 490 -0.67 -0.16 30.73
C GLY A 490 0.85 -0.01 30.73
N ASP A 491 1.54 -0.66 29.79
CA ASP A 491 2.99 -0.51 29.59
C ASP A 491 3.40 0.94 29.30
N TRP A 492 2.65 1.63 28.44
CA TRP A 492 2.92 3.01 28.06
C TRP A 492 2.54 4.02 29.13
N GLU A 493 1.50 3.76 29.92
CA GLU A 493 1.16 4.55 31.11
C GLU A 493 2.33 4.55 32.10
N LEU A 494 2.89 3.36 32.38
CA LEU A 494 4.01 3.20 33.31
C LEU A 494 5.33 3.79 32.78
N LYS A 495 5.70 3.47 31.53
CA LYS A 495 7.02 3.81 30.97
C LYS A 495 7.09 5.24 30.43
N HIS A 496 6.00 5.75 29.88
CA HIS A 496 5.98 7.02 29.15
C HIS A 496 4.98 8.04 29.70
N GLY A 497 4.26 7.71 30.79
CA GLY A 497 3.21 8.57 31.34
C GLY A 497 2.11 8.83 30.30
N TRP A 498 1.81 7.83 29.48
CA TRP A 498 0.77 7.91 28.46
C TRP A 498 -0.59 8.21 29.10
N PHE A 499 -1.43 8.94 28.38
CA PHE A 499 -2.82 9.16 28.73
C PHE A 499 -3.62 9.43 27.45
N PHE A 500 -4.93 9.20 27.50
CA PHE A 500 -5.82 9.56 26.40
C PHE A 500 -6.06 11.08 26.37
N ASN A 501 -5.49 11.75 25.36
CA ASN A 501 -5.65 13.19 25.18
C ASN A 501 -7.02 13.52 24.57
N HIS A 502 -8.03 13.70 25.41
CA HIS A 502 -9.40 14.04 25.00
C HIS A 502 -9.55 15.40 24.29
N HIS A 503 -8.53 16.28 24.36
CA HIS A 503 -8.53 17.56 23.65
C HIS A 503 -8.06 17.44 22.20
N TRP A 504 -7.51 16.30 21.79
CA TRP A 504 -6.99 16.08 20.45
C TRP A 504 -7.86 15.11 19.65
N VAL A 505 -8.63 15.64 18.71
CA VAL A 505 -9.63 14.87 17.94
C VAL A 505 -9.04 13.95 16.86
N TYR A 506 -7.73 14.04 16.57
CA TYR A 506 -7.03 13.19 15.58
C TYR A 506 -5.85 12.45 16.22
N PRO A 507 -6.08 11.53 17.19
CA PRO A 507 -5.00 10.73 17.76
C PRO A 507 -4.38 9.85 16.67
N MET A 508 -3.12 9.43 16.86
CA MET A 508 -2.45 8.56 15.91
C MET A 508 -3.24 7.26 15.73
N LEU A 509 -3.35 6.77 14.50
CA LEU A 509 -3.98 5.49 14.25
C LEU A 509 -3.13 4.36 14.87
N PRO A 510 -3.76 3.42 15.62
CA PRO A 510 -3.09 2.19 15.99
C PRO A 510 -2.48 1.52 14.75
N LYS A 511 -1.32 0.87 14.90
CA LYS A 511 -0.58 0.25 13.77
C LYS A 511 -1.46 -0.60 12.84
N ARG A 512 -2.45 -1.31 13.39
CA ARG A 512 -3.38 -2.16 12.61
C ARG A 512 -4.32 -1.40 11.66
N PHE A 513 -4.50 -0.09 11.85
CA PHE A 513 -5.44 0.75 11.11
C PHE A 513 -4.77 1.82 10.25
N VAL A 514 -3.44 1.91 10.24
CA VAL A 514 -2.71 2.95 9.49
C VAL A 514 -3.05 2.94 8.00
N GLU A 515 -3.23 1.76 7.41
CA GLU A 515 -3.59 1.61 5.99
C GLU A 515 -4.95 2.24 5.63
N ALA A 516 -5.85 2.45 6.60
CA ALA A 516 -7.11 3.15 6.35
C ALA A 516 -6.90 4.62 5.90
N SER A 517 -5.77 5.24 6.30
CA SER A 517 -5.42 6.59 5.86
C SER A 517 -5.09 6.69 4.38
N CYS A 518 -4.78 5.57 3.69
CA CYS A 518 -4.50 5.60 2.26
C CYS A 518 -5.70 6.12 1.46
N LEU A 519 -6.93 5.87 1.95
CA LEU A 519 -8.16 6.35 1.33
C LEU A 519 -8.32 7.87 1.29
N LYS A 520 -7.49 8.64 2.01
CA LYS A 520 -7.51 10.11 1.93
C LYS A 520 -7.13 10.65 0.56
N CYS A 521 -6.36 9.87 -0.20
CA CYS A 521 -5.92 10.22 -1.55
C CYS A 521 -6.31 9.11 -2.54
N HIS A 522 -6.20 7.85 -2.11
CA HIS A 522 -6.45 6.68 -2.94
C HIS A 522 -7.90 6.20 -2.86
N HIS A 523 -8.81 7.03 -3.37
CA HIS A 523 -10.24 6.80 -3.17
C HIS A 523 -10.81 5.64 -4.00
N GLU A 524 -10.16 5.18 -5.07
CA GLU A 524 -10.64 4.04 -5.87
C GLU A 524 -10.08 2.70 -5.40
N VAL A 525 -9.01 2.69 -4.60
CA VAL A 525 -8.29 1.51 -4.11
C VAL A 525 -7.61 0.68 -5.21
N THR A 526 -8.08 0.75 -6.46
CA THR A 526 -7.57 0.03 -7.63
C THR A 526 -6.08 0.26 -7.90
N GLU A 527 -5.57 1.44 -7.55
CA GLU A 527 -4.17 1.82 -7.70
C GLU A 527 -3.27 1.29 -6.58
N LEU A 528 -3.89 0.70 -5.53
CA LEU A 528 -3.20 0.01 -4.44
C LEU A 528 -3.13 -1.50 -4.69
N GLU A 529 -3.64 -1.98 -5.82
CA GLU A 529 -3.49 -3.36 -6.28
C GLU A 529 -2.03 -3.67 -6.63
N PRO A 530 -1.64 -4.95 -6.65
CA PRO A 530 -0.33 -5.37 -7.15
C PRO A 530 -0.04 -4.85 -8.57
N SER A 531 1.19 -4.40 -8.80
CA SER A 531 1.65 -3.88 -10.10
C SER A 531 3.09 -4.29 -10.39
N GLU A 532 3.57 -4.08 -11.63
CA GLU A 532 4.97 -4.35 -11.98
C GLU A 532 5.97 -3.57 -11.12
N ARG A 533 5.62 -2.32 -10.76
CA ARG A 533 6.44 -1.48 -9.89
C ARG A 533 6.36 -1.90 -8.42
N PHE A 534 5.21 -2.38 -7.97
CA PHE A 534 4.94 -2.80 -6.60
C PHE A 534 4.27 -4.17 -6.61
N PRO A 535 5.05 -5.27 -6.69
CA PRO A 535 4.51 -6.63 -6.70
C PRO A 535 3.72 -6.94 -5.42
N ASP A 536 4.19 -6.44 -4.28
CA ASP A 536 3.41 -6.41 -3.05
C ASP A 536 2.50 -5.19 -3.05
N PRO A 537 1.18 -5.37 -2.81
CA PRO A 537 0.24 -4.26 -2.80
C PRO A 537 0.65 -3.23 -1.72
N PRO A 538 0.67 -1.92 -2.03
CA PRO A 538 1.04 -0.88 -1.09
C PRO A 538 0.26 -0.88 0.25
N ALA A 539 -1.01 -1.30 0.24
CA ALA A 539 -1.90 -1.34 1.39
C ALA A 539 -2.71 -2.65 1.43
N PRO A 540 -2.08 -3.79 1.76
CA PRO A 540 -2.67 -5.13 1.60
C PRO A 540 -3.97 -5.32 2.40
N LYS A 541 -4.07 -4.80 3.62
CA LYS A 541 -5.28 -4.95 4.46
C LYS A 541 -6.42 -4.11 3.94
N LEU A 542 -6.13 -2.89 3.46
CA LEU A 542 -7.14 -2.03 2.86
C LEU A 542 -7.71 -2.67 1.60
N VAL A 543 -6.84 -3.13 0.68
CA VAL A 543 -7.23 -3.81 -0.56
C VAL A 543 -8.03 -5.07 -0.25
N ARG A 544 -7.59 -5.89 0.72
CA ARG A 544 -8.33 -7.06 1.17
C ARG A 544 -9.71 -6.69 1.72
N GLY A 545 -9.81 -5.66 2.55
CA GLY A 545 -11.08 -5.18 3.09
C GLY A 545 -12.05 -4.75 1.97
N TYR A 546 -11.54 -4.02 0.98
CA TYR A 546 -12.28 -3.61 -0.21
C TYR A 546 -12.80 -4.84 -1.00
N HIS A 547 -11.97 -5.85 -1.23
CA HIS A 547 -12.40 -7.08 -1.88
C HIS A 547 -13.43 -7.86 -1.07
N LEU A 548 -13.30 -7.94 0.26
CA LEU A 548 -14.26 -8.64 1.10
C LEU A 548 -15.65 -7.98 1.01
N ILE A 549 -15.72 -6.65 1.07
CA ILE A 549 -16.99 -5.91 0.91
C ILE A 549 -17.63 -6.23 -0.44
N ARG A 550 -16.83 -6.25 -1.52
CA ARG A 550 -17.33 -6.55 -2.87
C ARG A 550 -17.71 -8.02 -3.05
N GLN A 551 -16.93 -8.93 -2.49
CA GLN A 551 -17.10 -10.37 -2.60
C GLN A 551 -18.37 -10.82 -1.89
N TYR A 552 -18.60 -10.34 -0.67
CA TYR A 552 -19.80 -10.67 0.11
C TYR A 552 -21.00 -9.79 -0.22
N GLY A 553 -20.82 -8.74 -1.04
CA GLY A 553 -21.91 -7.88 -1.47
C GLY A 553 -22.49 -7.05 -0.33
N CYS A 554 -21.69 -6.67 0.67
CA CYS A 554 -22.18 -5.94 1.86
C CYS A 554 -22.92 -4.65 1.48
N PHE A 555 -22.52 -4.05 0.35
CA PHE A 555 -23.15 -2.88 -0.22
C PHE A 555 -24.61 -3.08 -0.66
N GLY A 556 -25.06 -4.32 -0.86
CA GLY A 556 -26.45 -4.63 -1.16
C GLY A 556 -27.40 -4.25 -0.01
N CYS A 557 -26.94 -4.40 1.24
CA CYS A 557 -27.72 -4.09 2.43
C CYS A 557 -27.26 -2.80 3.13
N HIS A 558 -25.99 -2.42 3.00
CA HIS A 558 -25.43 -1.21 3.61
C HIS A 558 -25.13 -0.15 2.58
N GLU A 559 -25.58 1.07 2.82
CA GLU A 559 -25.17 2.22 2.02
C GLU A 559 -23.75 2.64 2.43
N ILE A 560 -22.77 2.36 1.57
CA ILE A 560 -21.37 2.71 1.80
C ILE A 560 -21.01 3.87 0.86
N ASN A 561 -21.35 5.08 1.31
CA ASN A 561 -21.14 6.30 0.55
C ASN A 561 -19.65 6.69 0.52
N GLY A 562 -19.10 6.84 -0.68
CA GLY A 562 -17.74 7.32 -0.90
C GLY A 562 -17.59 8.84 -0.77
N TYR A 563 -18.67 9.58 -0.53
CA TYR A 563 -18.72 11.04 -0.60
C TYR A 563 -19.21 11.70 0.70
N ASP A 564 -18.76 12.93 0.94
CA ASP A 564 -19.28 13.86 1.96
C ASP A 564 -20.18 14.92 1.34
N SER A 565 -20.01 15.18 0.04
CA SER A 565 -20.82 16.05 -0.80
C SER A 565 -20.60 15.65 -2.27
N PRO A 566 -21.38 16.17 -3.24
CA PRO A 566 -21.19 15.84 -4.66
C PRO A 566 -19.77 16.11 -5.19
N THR A 567 -19.01 16.98 -4.53
CA THR A 567 -17.64 17.36 -4.93
C THR A 567 -16.55 16.83 -4.02
N LYS A 568 -16.89 16.27 -2.85
CA LYS A 568 -15.92 15.86 -1.83
C LYS A 568 -15.97 14.35 -1.60
N ARG A 569 -14.90 13.68 -2.03
CA ARG A 569 -14.71 12.25 -1.85
C ARG A 569 -14.03 11.94 -0.51
N ARG A 570 -14.46 10.86 0.15
CA ARG A 570 -13.91 10.30 1.38
C ARG A 570 -13.40 8.88 1.22
N GLY A 571 -13.82 8.17 0.18
CA GLY A 571 -13.42 6.79 -0.07
C GLY A 571 -14.03 6.24 -1.35
N PRO A 572 -13.94 4.92 -1.56
CA PRO A 572 -14.60 4.26 -2.68
C PRO A 572 -16.11 4.38 -2.49
N ASP A 573 -16.79 4.79 -3.56
CA ASP A 573 -18.25 4.72 -3.58
C ASP A 573 -18.67 3.30 -3.89
N LEU A 574 -19.18 2.63 -2.86
CA LEU A 574 -19.59 1.25 -2.94
C LEU A 574 -21.11 1.14 -2.93
N ARG A 575 -21.87 2.18 -3.29
CA ARG A 575 -23.33 2.07 -3.36
C ARG A 575 -23.78 1.21 -4.54
N VAL A 576 -24.90 0.50 -4.34
CA VAL A 576 -25.64 -0.16 -5.42
C VAL A 576 -26.13 0.91 -6.38
N GLU A 577 -26.14 0.59 -7.66
CA GLU A 577 -26.76 1.45 -8.66
C GLU A 577 -28.27 1.64 -8.44
N PRO A 578 -28.84 2.77 -8.89
CA PRO A 578 -30.27 2.96 -8.85
C PRO A 578 -31.03 1.90 -9.65
N ASN A 579 -32.23 1.54 -9.18
CA ASN A 579 -33.07 0.49 -9.79
C ASN A 579 -33.75 0.90 -11.12
N TYR A 580 -33.23 1.89 -11.86
CA TYR A 580 -33.80 2.37 -13.12
C TYR A 580 -33.97 1.23 -14.13
N PHE A 581 -32.95 0.37 -14.22
CA PHE A 581 -32.97 -0.84 -15.03
C PHE A 581 -34.15 -1.77 -14.69
N ALA A 582 -34.31 -2.10 -13.41
CA ALA A 582 -35.35 -3.02 -12.95
C ALA A 582 -36.76 -2.43 -13.10
N ALA A 583 -36.89 -1.10 -12.94
CA ALA A 583 -38.11 -0.35 -13.18
C ALA A 583 -38.51 -0.42 -14.66
N ALA A 584 -37.59 -0.13 -15.59
CA ALA A 584 -37.87 -0.23 -17.03
C ALA A 584 -38.23 -1.66 -17.47
N GLN A 585 -37.60 -2.69 -16.88
CA GLN A 585 -38.03 -4.08 -17.10
C GLN A 585 -39.44 -4.38 -16.59
N ALA A 586 -39.86 -3.78 -15.47
CA ALA A 586 -41.22 -3.93 -14.97
C ALA A 586 -42.23 -3.21 -15.89
N VAL A 587 -41.88 -2.01 -16.39
CA VAL A 587 -42.66 -1.29 -17.40
C VAL A 587 -42.89 -2.16 -18.63
N LEU A 588 -41.85 -2.83 -19.18
CA LEU A 588 -41.94 -3.70 -20.36
C LEU A 588 -42.92 -4.88 -20.23
N ALA A 589 -43.28 -5.26 -19.00
CA ALA A 589 -44.26 -6.32 -18.74
C ALA A 589 -45.70 -5.83 -18.85
N ASP A 590 -45.94 -4.52 -18.91
CA ASP A 590 -47.29 -3.95 -19.03
C ASP A 590 -47.83 -4.13 -20.47
N PRO A 591 -48.98 -4.81 -20.66
CA PRO A 591 -49.58 -4.96 -21.98
C PRO A 591 -50.12 -3.64 -22.56
N GLY A 592 -50.31 -2.63 -21.70
CA GLY A 592 -50.77 -1.29 -22.03
C GLY A 592 -49.70 -0.38 -22.64
N LEU A 593 -48.50 -0.87 -22.97
CA LEU A 593 -47.42 -0.07 -23.59
C LEU A 593 -47.61 0.18 -25.08
N ASN A 594 -47.32 1.40 -25.52
CA ASN A 594 -47.27 1.75 -26.95
C ASN A 594 -45.87 1.47 -27.54
N ALA A 595 -45.69 1.65 -28.86
CA ALA A 595 -44.41 1.34 -29.52
C ALA A 595 -43.26 2.26 -29.10
N GLU A 596 -43.55 3.54 -28.81
CA GLU A 596 -42.56 4.51 -28.35
C GLU A 596 -42.11 4.20 -26.92
N GLU A 597 -43.06 3.99 -26.00
CA GLU A 597 -42.79 3.63 -24.60
C GLU A 597 -42.00 2.32 -24.49
N ARG A 598 -42.34 1.32 -25.32
CA ARG A 598 -41.59 0.07 -25.39
C ARG A 598 -40.14 0.30 -25.81
N ARG A 599 -39.91 1.11 -26.85
CA ARG A 599 -38.55 1.44 -27.32
C ARG A 599 -37.76 2.20 -26.24
N LEU A 600 -38.38 3.18 -25.59
CA LEU A 600 -37.76 3.94 -24.51
C LEU A 600 -37.41 3.03 -23.32
N ALA A 601 -38.31 2.14 -22.92
CA ALA A 601 -38.06 1.19 -21.84
C ALA A 601 -36.95 0.18 -22.19
N GLU A 602 -36.91 -0.33 -23.42
CA GLU A 602 -35.81 -1.17 -23.93
C GLU A 602 -34.45 -0.43 -23.89
N GLU A 603 -34.45 0.86 -24.25
CA GLU A 603 -33.25 1.69 -24.21
C GLU A 603 -32.79 1.96 -22.77
N VAL A 604 -33.70 2.20 -21.82
CA VAL A 604 -33.34 2.34 -20.39
C VAL A 604 -32.83 1.02 -19.81
N VAL A 605 -33.35 -0.13 -20.25
CA VAL A 605 -32.82 -1.46 -19.87
C VAL A 605 -31.38 -1.65 -20.37
N ALA A 606 -31.05 -1.16 -21.56
CA ALA A 606 -29.69 -1.23 -22.09
C ALA A 606 -28.74 -0.18 -21.49
N HIS A 607 -29.25 1.03 -21.23
CA HIS A 607 -28.49 2.22 -20.84
C HIS A 607 -29.22 3.01 -19.74
N PRO A 608 -29.28 2.49 -18.49
CA PRO A 608 -30.01 3.12 -17.39
C PRO A 608 -29.42 4.48 -16.95
N ASP A 609 -28.19 4.77 -17.35
CA ASP A 609 -27.46 6.02 -17.12
C ASP A 609 -27.93 7.18 -18.01
N ARG A 610 -28.71 6.92 -19.07
CA ARG A 610 -29.22 7.97 -19.98
C ARG A 610 -30.44 8.69 -19.37
N THR A 611 -30.16 9.73 -18.59
CA THR A 611 -31.19 10.55 -17.91
C THR A 611 -32.28 11.06 -18.85
N ALA A 612 -31.94 11.57 -20.05
CA ALA A 612 -32.95 12.10 -20.98
C ALA A 612 -33.96 11.05 -21.46
N VAL A 613 -33.51 9.81 -21.72
CA VAL A 613 -34.40 8.71 -22.15
C VAL A 613 -35.29 8.28 -20.98
N ARG A 614 -34.70 8.22 -19.78
CA ARG A 614 -35.39 7.87 -18.54
C ARG A 614 -36.49 8.86 -18.20
N GLN A 615 -36.20 10.16 -18.29
CA GLN A 615 -37.16 11.24 -18.04
C GLN A 615 -38.30 11.23 -19.06
N ARG A 616 -38.00 11.07 -20.36
CA ARG A 616 -39.05 10.96 -21.40
C ARG A 616 -40.00 9.78 -21.16
N LEU A 617 -39.46 8.64 -20.71
CA LEU A 617 -40.29 7.49 -20.35
C LEU A 617 -41.16 7.82 -19.12
N ALA A 618 -40.60 8.43 -18.08
CA ALA A 618 -41.33 8.83 -16.88
C ALA A 618 -42.46 9.81 -17.20
N GLU A 619 -42.19 10.85 -18.00
CA GLU A 619 -43.17 11.85 -18.43
C GLU A 619 -44.35 11.22 -19.19
N SER A 620 -44.09 10.26 -20.09
CA SER A 620 -45.14 9.52 -20.81
C SER A 620 -46.04 8.75 -19.85
N ILE A 621 -45.46 8.09 -18.85
CA ILE A 621 -46.19 7.32 -17.85
C ILE A 621 -47.03 8.25 -16.96
N GLU A 622 -46.49 9.41 -16.56
CA GLU A 622 -47.20 10.41 -15.75
C GLU A 622 -48.38 11.03 -16.51
N GLN A 623 -48.23 11.28 -17.82
CA GLN A 623 -49.31 11.75 -18.67
C GLN A 623 -50.45 10.73 -18.77
N ASP A 624 -50.14 9.45 -18.93
CA ASP A 624 -51.15 8.39 -18.91
C ASP A 624 -51.83 8.27 -17.53
N ALA A 625 -51.07 8.41 -16.44
CA ALA A 625 -51.60 8.41 -15.07
C ALA A 625 -52.58 9.57 -14.82
N ALA A 626 -52.28 10.77 -15.33
CA ALA A 626 -53.17 11.92 -15.24
C ALA A 626 -54.48 11.69 -16.01
N GLY A 627 -54.40 11.09 -17.21
CA GLY A 627 -55.57 10.71 -18.01
C GLY A 627 -56.38 9.53 -17.42
N ALA A 628 -55.79 8.72 -16.55
CA ALA A 628 -56.49 7.62 -15.87
C ALA A 628 -57.60 8.10 -14.93
N GLY A 629 -57.43 9.26 -14.28
CA GLY A 629 -58.46 9.89 -13.46
C GLY A 629 -59.70 10.31 -14.25
N GLU A 630 -59.57 10.47 -15.57
CA GLU A 630 -60.64 10.82 -16.52
C GLU A 630 -61.20 9.60 -17.27
N GLY A 631 -60.74 8.38 -16.94
CA GLY A 631 -61.21 7.13 -17.56
C GLY A 631 -60.46 6.72 -18.83
N HIS A 632 -59.32 7.35 -19.14
CA HIS A 632 -58.57 7.15 -20.40
C HIS A 632 -57.19 6.49 -20.21
N GLY A 633 -56.80 6.11 -18.99
CA GLY A 633 -55.49 5.53 -18.69
C GLY A 633 -55.34 4.12 -19.26
N ARG A 634 -54.24 3.88 -19.98
CA ARG A 634 -53.97 2.61 -20.66
C ARG A 634 -53.00 1.72 -19.89
N LEU A 635 -52.10 2.31 -19.10
CA LEU A 635 -51.12 1.60 -18.28
C LEU A 635 -51.73 1.21 -16.93
N SER A 636 -51.14 0.19 -16.30
CA SER A 636 -51.56 -0.24 -14.97
C SER A 636 -51.14 0.75 -13.87
N ALA A 637 -51.90 0.76 -12.77
CA ALA A 637 -51.58 1.58 -11.59
C ALA A 637 -50.20 1.25 -10.98
N GLU A 638 -49.68 0.04 -11.18
CA GLU A 638 -48.33 -0.31 -10.73
C GLU A 638 -47.26 0.29 -11.66
N THR A 639 -47.50 0.37 -12.97
CA THR A 639 -46.63 1.07 -13.92
C THR A 639 -46.59 2.57 -13.63
N HIS A 640 -47.72 3.21 -13.30
CA HIS A 640 -47.75 4.63 -12.94
C HIS A 640 -46.84 4.97 -11.75
N LYS A 641 -46.73 4.09 -10.76
CA LYS A 641 -45.85 4.29 -9.59
C LYS A 641 -44.36 4.27 -9.94
N LEU A 642 -43.97 3.62 -11.04
CA LEU A 642 -42.58 3.53 -11.47
C LEU A 642 -42.06 4.84 -12.07
N ALA A 643 -42.94 5.76 -12.48
CA ALA A 643 -42.55 7.02 -13.09
C ALA A 643 -41.68 7.85 -12.14
N ALA A 644 -42.03 7.95 -10.86
CA ALA A 644 -41.25 8.71 -9.87
C ALA A 644 -39.81 8.17 -9.73
N LEU A 645 -39.64 6.84 -9.75
CA LEU A 645 -38.32 6.20 -9.70
C LEU A 645 -37.51 6.46 -10.98
N LEU A 646 -38.15 6.50 -12.15
CA LEU A 646 -37.51 6.83 -13.42
C LEU A 646 -37.20 8.33 -13.54
N ALA A 647 -38.04 9.21 -12.99
CA ALA A 647 -37.82 10.65 -13.00
C ALA A 647 -36.70 11.11 -12.05
N ALA A 648 -36.42 10.33 -10.99
CA ALA A 648 -35.41 10.65 -9.98
C ALA A 648 -34.03 10.88 -10.62
N ASP A 649 -33.37 11.97 -10.22
CA ASP A 649 -32.00 12.30 -10.65
C ASP A 649 -31.07 12.35 -9.44
N GLU A 650 -30.12 11.41 -9.39
CA GLU A 650 -29.12 11.34 -8.34
C GLU A 650 -27.83 12.02 -8.81
N ALA A 651 -27.39 13.06 -8.11
CA ALA A 651 -26.17 13.80 -8.44
C ALA A 651 -24.91 12.91 -8.48
N THR A 652 -24.90 11.83 -7.68
CA THR A 652 -23.85 10.82 -7.67
C THR A 652 -24.53 9.45 -7.53
N PRO A 653 -24.86 8.75 -8.64
CA PRO A 653 -25.48 7.43 -8.54
C PRO A 653 -24.42 6.38 -8.16
N GLY A 654 -24.84 5.38 -7.38
CA GLY A 654 -24.02 4.19 -7.14
C GLY A 654 -23.72 3.45 -8.45
N LYS A 655 -22.64 2.67 -8.47
CA LYS A 655 -22.16 1.98 -9.69
C LYS A 655 -22.13 0.47 -9.56
N LEU A 656 -22.36 -0.07 -8.37
CA LEU A 656 -22.24 -1.50 -8.15
C LEU A 656 -23.54 -2.22 -8.55
N PRO A 657 -23.48 -3.27 -9.39
CA PRO A 657 -24.63 -4.13 -9.63
C PRO A 657 -25.06 -4.82 -8.34
N LYS A 658 -26.34 -5.14 -8.22
CA LYS A 658 -26.80 -6.04 -7.16
C LYS A 658 -26.01 -7.36 -7.18
N PRO A 659 -25.54 -7.85 -6.03
CA PRO A 659 -24.65 -9.01 -5.95
C PRO A 659 -25.33 -10.34 -6.29
N GLY A 660 -26.64 -10.45 -6.10
CA GLY A 660 -27.43 -11.65 -6.38
C GLY A 660 -28.00 -11.64 -7.80
N PRO A 661 -28.29 -12.83 -8.37
CA PRO A 661 -28.96 -12.92 -9.67
C PRO A 661 -30.38 -12.35 -9.60
N SER A 662 -30.87 -11.83 -10.72
CA SER A 662 -32.28 -11.49 -10.86
C SER A 662 -33.18 -12.71 -10.55
N LEU A 663 -34.20 -12.48 -9.71
CA LEU A 663 -35.24 -13.45 -9.36
C LEU A 663 -36.55 -13.21 -10.14
N ARG A 664 -36.53 -12.28 -11.11
CA ARG A 664 -37.67 -11.94 -11.96
C ARG A 664 -38.34 -13.14 -12.62
N TYR A 665 -37.55 -14.11 -13.06
CA TYR A 665 -38.00 -15.30 -13.77
C TYR A 665 -37.77 -16.58 -12.97
N VAL A 666 -37.71 -16.50 -11.63
CA VAL A 666 -37.27 -17.62 -10.78
C VAL A 666 -38.06 -18.91 -11.01
N ALA A 667 -39.37 -18.83 -11.26
CA ALA A 667 -40.22 -19.99 -11.51
C ALA A 667 -39.91 -20.70 -12.84
N SER A 668 -39.28 -20.02 -13.81
CA SER A 668 -38.85 -20.63 -15.08
C SER A 668 -37.70 -21.65 -14.89
N LYS A 669 -36.96 -21.52 -13.79
CA LYS A 669 -35.72 -22.25 -13.54
C LYS A 669 -35.84 -23.21 -12.35
N LEU A 670 -36.42 -22.76 -11.25
CA LEU A 670 -36.32 -23.45 -9.95
C LEU A 670 -37.62 -24.13 -9.56
N SER A 671 -37.49 -25.29 -8.91
CA SER A 671 -38.58 -25.96 -8.24
C SER A 671 -38.77 -25.39 -6.83
N ARG A 672 -39.97 -25.59 -6.27
CA ARG A 672 -40.26 -25.24 -4.87
C ARG A 672 -39.32 -25.96 -3.89
N ALA A 673 -39.05 -27.25 -4.14
CA ALA A 673 -38.16 -28.06 -3.30
C ALA A 673 -36.73 -27.49 -3.28
N PHE A 674 -36.20 -27.09 -4.43
CA PHE A 674 -34.88 -26.45 -4.49
C PHE A 674 -34.87 -25.11 -3.76
N LEU A 675 -35.89 -24.26 -3.96
CA LEU A 675 -35.97 -22.96 -3.28
C LEU A 675 -36.02 -23.10 -1.77
N HIS A 676 -36.78 -24.07 -1.25
CA HIS A 676 -36.83 -24.37 0.17
C HIS A 676 -35.46 -24.74 0.74
N ASP A 677 -34.78 -25.71 0.12
CA ASP A 677 -33.45 -26.13 0.55
C ASP A 677 -32.43 -24.98 0.48
N TRP A 678 -32.45 -24.23 -0.61
CA TRP A 678 -31.57 -23.09 -0.82
C TRP A 678 -31.77 -21.99 0.22
N LEU A 679 -33.02 -21.72 0.64
CA LEU A 679 -33.33 -20.75 1.69
C LEU A 679 -32.97 -21.29 3.08
N TRP A 680 -33.17 -22.59 3.31
CA TRP A 680 -32.84 -23.27 4.56
C TRP A 680 -31.33 -23.22 4.85
N ASP A 681 -30.53 -23.70 3.90
CA ASP A 681 -29.07 -23.58 3.95
C ASP A 681 -28.48 -23.60 2.53
N PRO A 682 -28.13 -22.43 1.95
CA PRO A 682 -27.50 -22.36 0.63
C PRO A 682 -26.23 -23.23 0.50
N ARG A 683 -25.51 -23.45 1.61
CA ARG A 683 -24.26 -24.23 1.64
C ARG A 683 -24.48 -25.72 1.46
N HIS A 684 -25.68 -26.23 1.75
CA HIS A 684 -26.04 -27.63 1.52
C HIS A 684 -25.92 -28.00 0.03
N PHE A 685 -26.44 -27.14 -0.86
CA PHE A 685 -26.25 -27.30 -2.30
C PHE A 685 -24.83 -26.92 -2.75
N ARG A 686 -24.33 -25.76 -2.29
CA ARG A 686 -23.02 -25.22 -2.70
C ARG A 686 -22.27 -24.59 -1.54
N ALA A 687 -21.25 -25.28 -1.04
CA ALA A 687 -20.42 -24.82 0.08
C ALA A 687 -19.77 -23.43 -0.16
N THR A 688 -19.36 -23.13 -1.40
CA THR A 688 -18.71 -21.86 -1.80
C THR A 688 -19.69 -20.75 -2.18
N THR A 689 -20.99 -20.90 -1.91
CA THR A 689 -21.99 -19.88 -2.26
C THR A 689 -21.78 -18.55 -1.53
N ARG A 690 -22.04 -17.45 -2.24
CA ARG A 690 -22.06 -16.09 -1.69
C ARG A 690 -23.40 -15.72 -1.05
N MET A 691 -24.45 -16.53 -1.24
CA MET A 691 -25.75 -16.31 -0.59
C MET A 691 -25.60 -16.50 0.92
N PRO A 692 -25.89 -15.48 1.75
CA PRO A 692 -25.84 -15.63 3.20
C PRO A 692 -26.93 -16.58 3.69
N ARG A 693 -26.63 -17.26 4.79
CA ARG A 693 -27.60 -18.08 5.52
C ARG A 693 -28.39 -17.16 6.46
N PHE A 694 -29.70 -17.07 6.26
CA PHE A 694 -30.59 -16.21 7.08
C PHE A 694 -31.35 -16.99 8.15
N PHE A 695 -31.50 -18.30 7.97
CA PHE A 695 -32.28 -19.18 8.85
C PHE A 695 -31.36 -20.17 9.58
N ASN A 696 -31.87 -20.77 10.65
CA ASN A 696 -31.16 -21.77 11.44
C ASN A 696 -29.84 -21.24 12.03
N LEU A 697 -29.82 -19.99 12.50
CA LEU A 697 -28.68 -19.33 13.15
C LEU A 697 -28.96 -19.14 14.66
N HIS A 698 -29.17 -20.23 15.38
CA HIS A 698 -29.73 -20.20 16.73
C HIS A 698 -28.69 -20.17 17.87
N ASP A 699 -27.39 -20.18 17.56
CA ASP A 699 -26.33 -20.31 18.58
C ASP A 699 -26.41 -19.25 19.68
N HIS A 700 -26.79 -18.02 19.31
CA HIS A 700 -26.97 -16.89 20.23
C HIS A 700 -28.27 -16.95 21.06
N LEU A 701 -29.18 -17.86 20.72
CA LEU A 701 -30.45 -18.11 21.42
C LEU A 701 -30.37 -19.35 22.30
N LEU A 702 -29.22 -20.06 22.33
CA LEU A 702 -29.05 -21.23 23.19
C LEU A 702 -29.10 -20.82 24.67
N PRO A 703 -29.69 -21.64 25.55
CA PRO A 703 -29.67 -21.39 26.99
C PRO A 703 -28.25 -21.19 27.51
N GLU A 704 -27.99 -20.08 28.21
CA GLU A 704 -26.73 -19.92 28.94
C GLU A 704 -26.77 -20.74 30.24
N GLU A 705 -25.73 -21.53 30.47
CA GLU A 705 -25.50 -22.20 31.74
C GLU A 705 -24.67 -21.30 32.64
N THR A 706 -25.33 -20.69 33.63
CA THR A 706 -24.65 -19.85 34.63
C THR A 706 -24.58 -20.60 35.96
N VAL A 707 -23.55 -20.33 36.76
CA VAL A 707 -23.43 -20.94 38.09
C VAL A 707 -23.88 -19.92 39.13
N ASP A 708 -24.90 -20.25 39.93
CA ASP A 708 -25.36 -19.37 41.00
C ASP A 708 -24.31 -19.24 42.12
N ALA A 709 -24.51 -18.28 43.04
CA ALA A 709 -23.64 -18.05 44.18
C ALA A 709 -23.49 -19.26 45.14
N ARG A 710 -24.23 -20.36 44.90
CA ARG A 710 -24.19 -21.61 45.67
C ARG A 710 -23.59 -22.77 44.86
N GLY A 711 -23.00 -22.50 43.70
CA GLY A 711 -22.36 -23.51 42.86
C GLY A 711 -23.33 -24.35 42.03
N ARG A 712 -24.61 -23.97 41.91
CA ARG A 712 -25.61 -24.71 41.12
C ARG A 712 -25.68 -24.15 39.71
N VAL A 713 -25.71 -25.04 38.72
CA VAL A 713 -25.97 -24.68 37.32
C VAL A 713 -27.42 -24.23 37.20
N VAL A 714 -27.62 -22.97 36.84
CA VAL A 714 -28.90 -22.37 36.49
C VAL A 714 -28.96 -22.26 34.98
N ARG A 715 -29.92 -22.97 34.38
CA ARG A 715 -30.29 -22.82 32.97
C ARG A 715 -31.39 -21.78 32.86
N THR A 716 -31.14 -20.73 32.09
CA THR A 716 -32.19 -19.79 31.69
C THR A 716 -32.81 -20.28 30.39
N ASP A 717 -34.10 -20.59 30.40
CA ASP A 717 -34.85 -20.84 29.17
C ASP A 717 -34.76 -19.60 28.27
N SER A 718 -34.51 -19.81 26.99
CA SER A 718 -34.54 -18.75 25.96
C SER A 718 -35.86 -18.84 25.20
N PRO A 719 -36.86 -17.98 25.48
CA PRO A 719 -38.16 -18.03 24.82
C PRO A 719 -38.05 -17.90 23.30
N GLY A 720 -37.07 -17.11 22.83
CA GLY A 720 -36.86 -16.84 21.41
C GLY A 720 -36.44 -18.07 20.58
N LEU A 721 -35.80 -19.07 21.19
CA LEU A 721 -35.37 -20.29 20.48
C LEU A 721 -36.57 -21.11 19.98
N LYS A 722 -37.59 -21.28 20.84
CA LYS A 722 -38.80 -22.06 20.51
C LYS A 722 -39.60 -21.38 19.40
N ASP A 723 -39.76 -20.07 19.48
CA ASP A 723 -40.48 -19.29 18.46
C ASP A 723 -39.72 -19.29 17.12
N ALA A 724 -38.39 -19.14 17.14
CA ALA A 724 -37.57 -19.22 15.92
C ALA A 724 -37.72 -20.59 15.25
N GLN A 725 -37.56 -21.70 15.98
CA GLN A 725 -37.70 -23.05 15.45
C GLN A 725 -39.12 -23.34 14.92
N ARG A 726 -40.13 -22.72 15.52
CA ARG A 726 -41.54 -22.85 15.12
C ARG A 726 -41.86 -22.06 13.84
N PHE A 727 -41.40 -20.81 13.75
CA PHE A 727 -41.81 -19.89 12.69
C PHE A 727 -40.90 -19.88 11.46
N GLU A 728 -39.59 -20.12 11.60
CA GLU A 728 -38.65 -20.11 10.47
C GLU A 728 -39.02 -21.07 9.32
N PRO A 729 -39.46 -22.33 9.57
CA PRO A 729 -39.90 -23.21 8.48
C PRO A 729 -41.10 -22.66 7.68
N ILE A 730 -41.95 -21.88 8.33
CA ILE A 730 -43.11 -21.22 7.71
C ILE A 730 -42.64 -20.05 6.86
N GLU A 731 -41.73 -19.24 7.39
CA GLU A 731 -41.12 -18.14 6.65
C GLU A 731 -40.39 -18.63 5.39
N ILE A 732 -39.60 -19.70 5.48
CA ILE A 732 -38.92 -20.30 4.32
C ILE A 732 -39.94 -20.73 3.25
N ARG A 733 -41.02 -21.39 3.67
CA ARG A 733 -42.10 -21.82 2.77
C ARG A 733 -42.83 -20.63 2.16
N ALA A 734 -43.07 -19.59 2.95
CA ALA A 734 -43.74 -18.37 2.56
C ALA A 734 -42.93 -17.59 1.53
N VAL A 735 -41.62 -17.42 1.75
CA VAL A 735 -40.70 -16.79 0.79
C VAL A 735 -40.69 -17.54 -0.54
N ALA A 736 -40.60 -18.86 -0.53
CA ALA A 736 -40.63 -19.64 -1.76
C ALA A 736 -41.98 -19.55 -2.50
N GLU A 737 -43.11 -19.55 -1.79
CA GLU A 737 -44.44 -19.32 -2.37
C GLU A 737 -44.52 -17.94 -3.03
N PHE A 738 -44.09 -16.90 -2.32
CA PHE A 738 -44.09 -15.52 -2.82
C PHE A 738 -43.22 -15.38 -4.07
N LEU A 739 -41.96 -15.84 -4.03
CA LEU A 739 -41.04 -15.76 -5.16
C LEU A 739 -41.56 -16.49 -6.41
N LEU A 740 -42.16 -17.67 -6.23
CA LEU A 740 -42.75 -18.42 -7.34
C LEU A 740 -43.99 -17.72 -7.91
N ALA A 741 -44.83 -17.15 -7.04
CA ALA A 741 -46.05 -16.44 -7.44
C ALA A 741 -45.75 -15.09 -8.12
N ALA A 742 -44.73 -14.37 -7.66
CA ALA A 742 -44.28 -13.09 -8.22
C ALA A 742 -43.45 -13.25 -9.50
N SER A 743 -43.06 -14.48 -9.86
CA SER A 743 -42.25 -14.75 -11.05
C SER A 743 -43.00 -14.36 -12.32
N GLN A 744 -42.35 -13.58 -13.17
CA GLN A 744 -42.86 -13.23 -14.48
C GLN A 744 -42.69 -14.39 -15.49
N PRO A 745 -43.50 -14.43 -16.57
CA PRO A 745 -43.30 -15.39 -17.65
C PRO A 745 -41.94 -15.24 -18.33
N PHE A 746 -41.31 -16.37 -18.68
CA PHE A 746 -40.04 -16.41 -19.39
C PHE A 746 -40.18 -17.12 -20.74
N ARG A 747 -39.65 -16.53 -21.80
CA ARG A 747 -39.69 -17.10 -23.16
C ARG A 747 -38.41 -17.89 -23.43
N TYR A 748 -38.54 -19.21 -23.47
CA TYR A 748 -37.44 -20.12 -23.81
C TYR A 748 -37.08 -20.09 -25.29
N GLU A 749 -35.81 -20.34 -25.58
CA GLU A 749 -35.31 -20.71 -26.91
C GLU A 749 -35.49 -22.20 -27.16
N SER A 750 -35.38 -22.61 -28.42
CA SER A 750 -35.36 -24.03 -28.83
C SER A 750 -34.11 -24.32 -29.68
N PRO A 751 -33.60 -25.58 -29.66
CA PRO A 751 -32.53 -26.01 -30.55
C PRO A 751 -32.85 -25.73 -32.02
N ALA A 752 -31.82 -25.42 -32.80
CA ALA A 752 -32.01 -25.16 -34.22
C ALA A 752 -32.57 -26.41 -34.96
N PRO A 753 -33.53 -26.24 -35.87
CA PRO A 753 -34.09 -27.36 -36.63
C PRO A 753 -33.02 -28.01 -37.51
N GLY A 754 -33.07 -29.33 -37.67
CA GLY A 754 -32.13 -30.08 -38.53
C GLY A 754 -30.77 -30.39 -37.88
N THR A 755 -30.64 -30.18 -36.57
CA THR A 755 -29.45 -30.56 -35.80
C THR A 755 -29.54 -32.01 -35.31
N GLU A 756 -28.39 -32.67 -35.18
CA GLU A 756 -28.28 -34.00 -34.59
C GLU A 756 -28.70 -34.00 -33.10
N PRO A 757 -29.19 -35.13 -32.56
CA PRO A 757 -29.58 -35.22 -31.16
C PRO A 757 -28.46 -34.81 -30.20
N PRO A 758 -28.75 -34.08 -29.11
CA PRO A 758 -27.75 -33.65 -28.14
C PRO A 758 -26.93 -34.81 -27.56
N SER A 759 -25.61 -34.61 -27.42
CA SER A 759 -24.68 -35.61 -26.88
C SER A 759 -23.88 -35.05 -25.71
N ALA A 760 -23.94 -35.72 -24.56
CA ALA A 760 -23.15 -35.38 -23.38
C ALA A 760 -21.64 -35.49 -23.63
N GLU A 761 -21.19 -36.45 -24.45
CA GLU A 761 -19.77 -36.60 -24.80
C GLU A 761 -19.26 -35.40 -25.61
N ARG A 762 -20.03 -34.97 -26.63
CA ARG A 762 -19.72 -33.75 -27.39
C ARG A 762 -19.77 -32.51 -26.51
N GLY A 763 -20.77 -32.45 -25.62
CA GLY A 763 -20.94 -31.39 -24.64
C GLY A 763 -19.74 -31.24 -23.71
N ARG A 764 -19.20 -32.35 -23.19
CA ARG A 764 -18.00 -32.37 -22.34
C ARG A 764 -16.82 -31.72 -23.07
N LYS A 765 -16.56 -32.15 -24.31
CA LYS A 765 -15.46 -31.60 -25.13
C LYS A 765 -15.65 -30.12 -25.44
N LEU A 766 -16.88 -29.71 -25.76
CA LEU A 766 -17.21 -28.31 -26.03
C LEU A 766 -17.07 -27.44 -24.77
N PHE A 767 -17.50 -27.93 -23.60
CA PHE A 767 -17.34 -27.22 -22.33
C PHE A 767 -15.87 -26.93 -22.02
N GLN A 768 -14.98 -27.90 -22.26
CA GLN A 768 -13.53 -27.74 -22.10
C GLN A 768 -12.92 -26.74 -23.09
N THR A 769 -13.37 -26.78 -24.36
CA THR A 769 -12.72 -26.02 -25.46
C THR A 769 -13.32 -24.65 -25.73
N ARG A 770 -14.54 -24.35 -25.24
CA ARG A 770 -15.23 -23.07 -25.45
C ARG A 770 -14.99 -22.04 -24.34
N GLY A 771 -13.99 -22.27 -23.49
CA GLY A 771 -13.60 -21.34 -22.44
C GLY A 771 -14.50 -21.34 -21.20
N CYS A 772 -15.44 -22.30 -21.06
CA CYS A 772 -16.29 -22.37 -19.87
C CYS A 772 -15.47 -22.57 -18.59
N LEU A 773 -14.37 -23.32 -18.67
CA LEU A 773 -13.43 -23.57 -17.56
C LEU A 773 -12.61 -22.34 -17.15
N ALA A 774 -12.58 -21.27 -17.95
CA ALA A 774 -11.93 -20.02 -17.55
C ALA A 774 -12.68 -19.32 -16.40
N CYS A 775 -13.99 -19.55 -16.30
CA CYS A 775 -14.84 -18.96 -15.27
C CYS A 775 -15.44 -20.00 -14.32
N HIS A 776 -15.82 -21.18 -14.82
CA HIS A 776 -16.57 -22.19 -14.07
C HIS A 776 -15.71 -23.37 -13.64
N LYS A 777 -16.07 -23.95 -12.48
CA LYS A 777 -15.53 -25.24 -12.01
C LYS A 777 -16.53 -26.36 -12.32
N HIS A 778 -16.00 -27.55 -12.63
CA HIS A 778 -16.80 -28.76 -12.81
C HIS A 778 -15.93 -29.99 -12.49
N GLU A 779 -16.47 -30.93 -11.72
CA GLU A 779 -15.73 -32.07 -11.17
C GLU A 779 -15.07 -32.95 -12.23
N ALA A 780 -15.74 -33.17 -13.35
CA ALA A 780 -15.22 -33.91 -14.51
C ALA A 780 -13.90 -33.35 -15.12
N PHE A 781 -13.39 -32.22 -14.63
CA PHE A 781 -12.14 -31.59 -15.07
C PHE A 781 -11.20 -31.20 -13.91
N GLN A 782 -11.40 -31.77 -12.70
CA GLN A 782 -10.58 -31.42 -11.51
C GLN A 782 -9.10 -31.83 -11.66
N GLU A 783 -8.78 -32.92 -12.38
CA GLU A 783 -7.40 -33.33 -12.64
C GLU A 783 -6.71 -32.45 -13.69
N GLU A 784 -7.44 -31.91 -14.67
CA GLU A 784 -6.86 -31.08 -15.73
C GLU A 784 -6.56 -29.64 -15.28
N ALA A 785 -7.08 -29.21 -14.13
CA ALA A 785 -6.70 -27.95 -13.47
C ALA A 785 -5.26 -27.99 -12.92
N SER A 786 -4.69 -29.18 -12.70
CA SER A 786 -3.30 -29.35 -12.23
C SER A 786 -2.24 -29.08 -13.31
N TYR A 787 -2.62 -29.05 -14.60
CA TYR A 787 -1.70 -28.77 -15.71
C TYR A 787 -1.45 -27.27 -15.94
N LEU A 788 -2.19 -26.39 -15.26
CA LEU A 788 -1.81 -24.98 -15.11
C LEU A 788 -0.77 -24.85 -13.98
N GLY A 789 0.35 -25.56 -14.14
CA GLY A 789 1.59 -25.49 -13.37
C GLY A 789 1.47 -25.21 -11.86
N GLU A 790 2.00 -26.13 -11.06
CA GLU A 790 2.50 -25.85 -9.70
C GLU A 790 3.56 -24.71 -9.65
N GLU A 791 3.95 -24.18 -10.82
CA GLU A 791 4.81 -23.01 -11.03
C GLU A 791 4.08 -21.74 -11.51
N ALA A 792 2.74 -21.66 -11.49
CA ALA A 792 2.15 -20.35 -11.29
C ALA A 792 2.71 -19.91 -9.93
N PRO A 793 3.53 -18.84 -9.84
CA PRO A 793 4.13 -18.49 -8.57
C PRO A 793 2.94 -18.33 -7.64
N ALA A 794 2.85 -19.21 -6.64
CA ALA A 794 2.22 -18.84 -5.40
C ALA A 794 2.92 -17.52 -5.10
N MET A 795 2.24 -16.42 -5.40
CA MET A 795 2.69 -15.11 -5.00
C MET A 795 2.79 -15.31 -3.50
N GLN A 796 4.03 -15.51 -3.03
CA GLN A 796 4.37 -15.65 -1.63
C GLN A 796 4.16 -14.26 -1.07
N VAL A 797 2.89 -13.86 -0.99
CA VAL A 797 2.46 -12.79 -0.12
C VAL A 797 2.84 -13.33 1.26
N PRO A 798 3.79 -12.72 2.00
CA PRO A 798 4.32 -13.28 3.25
C PRO A 798 3.31 -13.25 4.41
N TYR A 799 2.03 -13.21 4.11
CA TYR A 799 0.97 -13.13 5.08
C TYR A 799 0.29 -14.49 5.18
N GLU A 800 0.66 -15.25 6.21
CA GLU A 800 -0.15 -16.37 6.68
C GLU A 800 -1.62 -15.90 6.77
N PRO A 801 -2.57 -16.58 6.10
CA PRO A 801 -3.96 -16.24 6.25
C PRO A 801 -4.34 -16.44 7.73
N LEU A 802 -4.60 -15.34 8.45
CA LEU A 802 -5.16 -15.38 9.82
C LEU A 802 -6.51 -16.13 9.92
N VAL A 803 -7.04 -16.65 8.81
CA VAL A 803 -8.14 -17.62 8.74
C VAL A 803 -7.80 -18.65 7.65
N PRO A 804 -7.61 -19.95 7.99
CA PRO A 804 -7.43 -21.01 6.99
C PRO A 804 -8.64 -21.08 6.05
N GLY A 805 -8.41 -21.12 4.73
CA GLY A 805 -9.44 -21.42 3.72
C GLY A 805 -9.99 -20.26 2.88
N ILE A 806 -9.47 -19.03 3.02
CA ILE A 806 -9.86 -17.91 2.15
C ILE A 806 -8.76 -17.66 1.11
N VAL A 807 -8.88 -18.28 -0.06
CA VAL A 807 -8.05 -17.99 -1.23
C VAL A 807 -8.56 -16.70 -1.89
N PRO A 808 -7.73 -15.66 -2.05
CA PRO A 808 -8.08 -14.52 -2.90
C PRO A 808 -8.16 -15.00 -4.36
N GLY A 809 -9.33 -14.88 -5.00
CA GLY A 809 -9.45 -15.04 -6.46
C GLY A 809 -10.12 -16.31 -7.01
N ASP A 810 -10.85 -17.10 -6.21
CA ASP A 810 -11.37 -18.38 -6.69
C ASP A 810 -12.83 -18.36 -7.22
N ALA A 811 -12.93 -18.46 -8.56
CA ALA A 811 -14.09 -18.71 -9.43
C ALA A 811 -14.99 -17.49 -9.76
N GLN A 812 -14.68 -16.82 -10.87
CA GLN A 812 -15.53 -15.82 -11.53
C GLN A 812 -16.97 -16.33 -11.77
N GLY A 813 -17.10 -17.62 -12.07
CA GLY A 813 -18.36 -18.33 -12.24
C GLY A 813 -18.57 -19.39 -11.16
N PRO A 814 -19.82 -19.77 -10.87
CA PRO A 814 -20.10 -20.83 -9.90
C PRO A 814 -19.62 -22.22 -10.35
N ASP A 815 -19.40 -23.10 -9.37
CA ASP A 815 -19.29 -24.55 -9.60
C ASP A 815 -20.60 -25.10 -10.19
N LEU A 816 -20.46 -25.77 -11.34
CA LEU A 816 -21.55 -26.32 -12.14
C LEU A 816 -21.75 -27.83 -11.96
N SER A 817 -20.93 -28.52 -11.17
CA SER A 817 -20.98 -29.99 -11.03
C SER A 817 -22.37 -30.52 -10.63
N ARG A 818 -23.11 -29.75 -9.81
CA ARG A 818 -24.45 -30.10 -9.32
C ARG A 818 -25.60 -29.44 -10.10
N ILE A 819 -25.34 -28.85 -11.26
CA ILE A 819 -26.37 -28.11 -12.00
C ILE A 819 -27.50 -29.01 -12.51
N GLY A 820 -27.17 -30.26 -12.89
CA GLY A 820 -28.15 -31.28 -13.27
C GLY A 820 -29.14 -31.57 -12.16
N GLU A 821 -28.64 -31.82 -10.95
CA GLU A 821 -29.46 -32.11 -9.75
C GLU A 821 -30.38 -30.93 -9.38
N LYS A 822 -29.87 -29.70 -9.49
CA LYS A 822 -30.65 -28.46 -9.28
C LYS A 822 -31.83 -28.35 -10.25
N LEU A 823 -31.65 -28.75 -11.49
CA LEU A 823 -32.66 -28.61 -12.55
C LEU A 823 -33.55 -29.84 -12.71
N ALA A 824 -33.18 -30.98 -12.12
CA ALA A 824 -33.91 -32.25 -12.21
C ALA A 824 -35.38 -32.10 -11.78
N ALA A 825 -35.64 -31.47 -10.63
CA ALA A 825 -36.99 -31.23 -10.12
C ALA A 825 -37.82 -30.23 -10.95
N SER A 826 -37.18 -29.45 -11.83
CA SER A 826 -37.87 -28.54 -12.75
C SER A 826 -38.24 -29.21 -14.09
N GLY A 827 -37.76 -30.43 -14.34
CA GLY A 827 -38.05 -31.21 -15.54
C GLY A 827 -37.66 -30.49 -16.84
N GLU A 828 -38.49 -30.62 -17.88
CA GLU A 828 -38.29 -30.01 -19.20
C GLU A 828 -38.03 -28.49 -19.11
N ARG A 829 -38.68 -27.79 -18.17
CA ARG A 829 -38.48 -26.34 -17.98
C ARG A 829 -37.05 -26.02 -17.58
N GLY A 830 -36.46 -26.82 -16.68
CA GLY A 830 -35.06 -26.67 -16.27
C GLY A 830 -34.09 -26.89 -17.43
N GLN A 831 -34.38 -27.88 -18.29
CA GLN A 831 -33.58 -28.18 -19.47
C GLN A 831 -33.63 -27.04 -20.50
N ARG A 832 -34.85 -26.56 -20.81
CA ARG A 832 -35.07 -25.43 -21.72
C ARG A 832 -34.46 -24.13 -21.18
N TRP A 833 -34.51 -23.93 -19.86
CA TRP A 833 -33.83 -22.81 -19.20
C TRP A 833 -32.32 -22.89 -19.43
N LEU A 834 -31.68 -24.04 -19.19
CA LEU A 834 -30.23 -24.19 -19.32
C LEU A 834 -29.77 -23.95 -20.77
N TYR A 835 -30.48 -24.52 -21.74
CA TYR A 835 -30.21 -24.25 -23.16
C TYR A 835 -30.32 -22.75 -23.48
N THR A 836 -31.41 -22.10 -23.05
CA THR A 836 -31.62 -20.66 -23.27
C THR A 836 -30.53 -19.82 -22.60
N TRP A 837 -30.10 -20.20 -21.39
CA TRP A 837 -29.04 -19.52 -20.65
C TRP A 837 -27.69 -19.62 -21.36
N LEU A 838 -27.34 -20.79 -21.90
CA LEU A 838 -26.11 -20.99 -22.67
C LEU A 838 -26.13 -20.22 -24.00
N ARG A 839 -27.31 -20.13 -24.64
CA ARG A 839 -27.46 -19.49 -25.95
C ARG A 839 -27.57 -17.97 -25.88
N ALA A 840 -28.27 -17.44 -24.89
CA ALA A 840 -28.62 -16.03 -24.77
C ALA A 840 -28.84 -15.62 -23.29
N PRO A 841 -27.78 -15.58 -22.46
CA PRO A 841 -27.89 -15.36 -21.01
C PRO A 841 -28.53 -14.01 -20.65
N HIS A 842 -28.30 -12.98 -21.48
CA HIS A 842 -28.89 -11.64 -21.32
C HIS A 842 -30.42 -11.63 -21.40
N ARG A 843 -31.07 -12.66 -21.98
CA ARG A 843 -32.55 -12.76 -21.98
C ARG A 843 -33.12 -13.03 -20.60
N TYR A 844 -32.39 -13.78 -19.77
CA TYR A 844 -32.79 -14.06 -18.39
C TYR A 844 -32.33 -12.95 -17.46
N HIS A 845 -31.10 -12.46 -17.64
CA HIS A 845 -30.55 -11.37 -16.87
C HIS A 845 -29.68 -10.47 -17.75
N PRO A 846 -30.19 -9.31 -18.22
CA PRO A 846 -29.47 -8.46 -19.17
C PRO A 846 -28.06 -8.05 -18.72
N ARG A 847 -27.88 -7.78 -17.43
CA ARG A 847 -26.60 -7.38 -16.83
C ARG A 847 -25.76 -8.53 -16.25
N THR A 848 -26.04 -9.77 -16.66
CA THR A 848 -25.25 -10.91 -16.20
C THR A 848 -23.79 -10.82 -16.66
N VAL A 849 -22.90 -11.32 -15.80
CA VAL A 849 -21.47 -11.44 -16.12
C VAL A 849 -21.18 -12.65 -17.02
N MET A 850 -22.14 -13.56 -17.21
CA MET A 850 -22.02 -14.65 -18.18
C MET A 850 -22.08 -14.07 -19.61
N PRO A 851 -21.00 -14.12 -20.40
CA PRO A 851 -21.02 -13.57 -21.75
C PRO A 851 -21.83 -14.43 -22.71
N ASP A 852 -22.26 -13.84 -23.82
CA ASP A 852 -22.68 -14.61 -24.99
C ASP A 852 -21.46 -15.28 -25.63
N VAL A 853 -21.30 -16.58 -25.36
CA VAL A 853 -20.21 -17.43 -25.87
C VAL A 853 -20.41 -17.88 -27.32
N GLN A 854 -21.39 -17.31 -28.02
CA GLN A 854 -21.66 -17.52 -29.46
C GLN A 854 -21.75 -19.01 -29.84
N LEU A 855 -22.52 -19.77 -29.06
CA LEU A 855 -22.80 -21.19 -29.32
C LEU A 855 -23.81 -21.32 -30.47
N VAL A 856 -23.36 -21.04 -31.69
CA VAL A 856 -24.13 -21.20 -32.93
C VAL A 856 -24.05 -22.64 -33.45
N PRO A 857 -25.09 -23.16 -34.13
CA PRO A 857 -25.06 -24.47 -34.76
C PRO A 857 -23.86 -24.65 -35.71
N ILE A 858 -23.16 -25.77 -35.59
CA ILE A 858 -21.94 -26.07 -36.35
C ILE A 858 -22.26 -27.11 -37.41
N ARG A 859 -21.88 -26.84 -38.67
CA ARG A 859 -21.90 -27.85 -39.73
C ARG A 859 -20.52 -28.49 -39.86
N HIS A 860 -20.46 -29.81 -39.71
CA HIS A 860 -19.21 -30.55 -39.73
C HIS A 860 -18.81 -30.91 -41.16
N LYS A 861 -17.55 -30.67 -41.53
CA LYS A 861 -17.03 -31.00 -42.87
C LYS A 861 -16.42 -32.40 -42.94
N ASP A 862 -15.82 -32.85 -41.84
CA ASP A 862 -15.04 -34.09 -41.78
C ASP A 862 -15.40 -34.91 -40.52
N GLY A 863 -15.02 -36.19 -40.50
CA GLY A 863 -15.23 -37.10 -39.36
C GLY A 863 -16.62 -37.76 -39.31
N PRO A 864 -16.98 -38.42 -38.18
CA PRO A 864 -18.23 -39.19 -38.04
C PRO A 864 -19.53 -38.38 -38.21
N LEU A 865 -19.44 -37.05 -38.18
CA LEU A 865 -20.54 -36.12 -38.36
C LEU A 865 -20.47 -35.34 -39.68
N ALA A 866 -19.57 -35.71 -40.61
CA ALA A 866 -19.41 -35.02 -41.89
C ALA A 866 -20.77 -34.83 -42.61
N GLY A 867 -21.06 -33.60 -43.03
CA GLY A 867 -22.32 -33.21 -43.67
C GLY A 867 -23.48 -32.89 -42.72
N LYS A 868 -23.38 -33.29 -41.44
CA LYS A 868 -24.41 -33.07 -40.41
C LYS A 868 -24.19 -31.76 -39.64
N GLN A 869 -25.24 -31.29 -38.98
CA GLN A 869 -25.22 -30.08 -38.14
C GLN A 869 -25.41 -30.46 -36.67
N THR A 870 -24.63 -29.89 -35.75
CA THR A 870 -24.85 -30.05 -34.31
C THR A 870 -25.12 -28.71 -33.64
N ASP A 871 -25.78 -28.74 -32.48
CA ASP A 871 -26.03 -27.57 -31.65
C ASP A 871 -25.12 -27.61 -30.40
N PRO A 872 -24.07 -26.77 -30.33
CA PRO A 872 -23.16 -26.76 -29.21
C PRO A 872 -23.81 -26.42 -27.86
N ALA A 873 -24.84 -25.56 -27.85
CA ALA A 873 -25.53 -25.20 -26.62
C ALA A 873 -26.37 -26.38 -26.11
N ALA A 874 -27.00 -27.12 -27.03
CA ALA A 874 -27.74 -28.33 -26.67
C ALA A 874 -26.82 -29.47 -26.20
N ASP A 875 -25.66 -29.66 -26.85
CA ASP A 875 -24.64 -30.64 -26.44
C ASP A 875 -24.09 -30.33 -25.04
N ILE A 876 -23.68 -29.08 -24.77
CA ILE A 876 -23.20 -28.67 -23.44
C ILE A 876 -24.31 -28.81 -22.39
N ALA A 877 -25.56 -28.44 -22.72
CA ALA A 877 -26.69 -28.65 -21.81
C ALA A 877 -26.88 -30.13 -21.48
N ALA A 878 -26.78 -31.03 -22.47
CA ALA A 878 -26.88 -32.47 -22.27
C ALA A 878 -25.77 -33.00 -21.36
N PHE A 879 -24.54 -32.49 -21.49
CA PHE A 879 -23.43 -32.82 -20.59
C PHE A 879 -23.71 -32.37 -19.14
N LEU A 880 -24.10 -31.11 -18.96
CA LEU A 880 -24.36 -30.53 -17.63
C LEU A 880 -25.59 -31.12 -16.92
N LEU A 881 -26.52 -31.71 -17.68
CA LEU A 881 -27.70 -32.40 -17.17
C LEU A 881 -27.48 -33.90 -16.99
N ALA A 882 -26.36 -34.44 -17.47
CA ALA A 882 -26.07 -35.86 -17.35
C ALA A 882 -25.93 -36.24 -15.87
N PRO A 883 -26.40 -37.43 -15.46
CA PRO A 883 -26.12 -37.94 -14.12
C PRO A 883 -24.61 -38.04 -13.91
N ARG A 884 -24.16 -37.82 -12.68
CA ARG A 884 -22.77 -38.06 -12.28
C ARG A 884 -22.41 -39.51 -12.59
N THR A 885 -21.26 -39.74 -13.21
CA THR A 885 -20.78 -41.07 -13.63
C THR A 885 -19.76 -41.65 -12.65
N ASP A 886 -19.79 -41.20 -11.39
CA ASP A 886 -18.78 -41.53 -10.40
C ASP A 886 -18.95 -43.00 -9.94
N GLU A 887 -18.24 -43.92 -10.60
CA GLU A 887 -18.04 -45.29 -10.08
C GLU A 887 -16.73 -45.31 -9.26
N GLY A 888 -16.84 -45.25 -7.94
CA GLY A 888 -15.71 -45.36 -7.00
C GLY A 888 -16.14 -45.24 -5.52
N GLU A 889 -15.40 -45.86 -4.60
CA GLU A 889 -15.71 -45.91 -3.16
C GLU A 889 -15.71 -44.53 -2.45
N ASP A 890 -15.14 -43.49 -3.08
CA ASP A 890 -15.08 -42.11 -2.59
C ASP A 890 -16.14 -41.16 -3.23
N ALA A 891 -17.08 -41.68 -4.04
CA ALA A 891 -18.09 -40.85 -4.70
C ALA A 891 -19.05 -40.20 -3.68
N SER A 892 -19.12 -38.86 -3.69
CA SER A 892 -20.11 -38.13 -2.88
C SER A 892 -21.53 -38.50 -3.32
N PRO A 893 -22.46 -38.80 -2.41
CA PRO A 893 -23.83 -39.16 -2.77
C PRO A 893 -24.50 -38.04 -3.56
N ALA A 894 -25.34 -38.41 -4.54
CA ALA A 894 -26.11 -37.46 -5.33
C ALA A 894 -26.92 -36.53 -4.40
N TRP A 895 -26.77 -35.22 -4.59
CA TRP A 895 -27.42 -34.24 -3.71
C TRP A 895 -28.93 -34.31 -3.88
N ARG A 896 -29.67 -34.18 -2.77
CA ARG A 896 -31.13 -34.12 -2.76
C ARG A 896 -31.59 -32.96 -1.88
N PRO A 897 -32.66 -32.24 -2.26
CA PRO A 897 -33.18 -31.14 -1.46
C PRO A 897 -33.73 -31.66 -0.12
N GLN A 898 -33.48 -30.92 0.95
CA GLN A 898 -34.04 -31.15 2.27
C GLN A 898 -35.57 -31.06 2.23
N GLU A 899 -36.25 -32.06 2.79
CA GLU A 899 -37.69 -31.99 3.00
C GLU A 899 -37.99 -31.07 4.19
N LEU A 900 -38.83 -30.04 3.96
CA LEU A 900 -39.35 -29.21 5.04
C LEU A 900 -40.48 -29.93 5.79
N PRO A 901 -40.63 -29.68 7.10
CA PRO A 901 -41.78 -30.13 7.87
C PRO A 901 -43.11 -29.74 7.19
N LYS A 902 -44.14 -30.58 7.39
CA LYS A 902 -45.51 -30.27 6.93
C LYS A 902 -45.96 -28.93 7.54
N LEU A 903 -46.64 -28.12 6.73
CA LEU A 903 -47.14 -26.82 7.17
C LEU A 903 -48.14 -27.00 8.32
N ASN A 904 -47.81 -26.47 9.50
CA ASN A 904 -48.76 -26.31 10.58
C ASN A 904 -49.58 -25.04 10.34
N LYS A 905 -50.89 -25.21 10.12
CA LYS A 905 -51.80 -24.09 9.85
C LYS A 905 -52.00 -23.18 11.07
N GLY A 906 -51.97 -23.74 12.28
CA GLY A 906 -52.09 -22.92 13.50
C GLY A 906 -50.89 -21.99 13.67
N ASP A 907 -49.69 -22.51 13.45
CA ASP A 907 -48.46 -21.71 13.52
C ASP A 907 -48.41 -20.64 12.41
N LEU A 908 -48.96 -20.93 11.23
CA LEU A 908 -49.10 -19.96 10.13
C LEU A 908 -50.01 -18.81 10.54
N ASP A 909 -51.17 -19.12 11.13
CA ASP A 909 -52.15 -18.13 11.54
C ASP A 909 -51.62 -17.25 12.68
N ASP A 910 -50.90 -17.84 13.63
CA ASP A 910 -50.22 -17.12 14.72
C ASP A 910 -49.19 -16.14 14.16
N LEU A 911 -48.35 -16.57 13.21
CA LEU A 911 -47.32 -15.71 12.61
C LEU A 911 -47.92 -14.57 11.78
N VAL A 912 -48.99 -14.85 11.02
CA VAL A 912 -49.75 -13.81 10.30
C VAL A 912 -50.33 -12.80 11.29
N LEU A 913 -50.90 -13.26 12.39
CA LEU A 913 -51.49 -12.40 13.41
C LEU A 913 -50.45 -11.51 14.09
N VAL A 914 -49.25 -12.04 14.38
CA VAL A 914 -48.13 -11.27 14.93
C VAL A 914 -47.82 -10.05 14.06
N TYR A 915 -47.70 -10.25 12.74
CA TYR A 915 -47.41 -9.14 11.82
C TYR A 915 -48.59 -8.21 11.57
N LEU A 916 -49.81 -8.75 11.40
CA LEU A 916 -51.00 -7.92 11.19
C LEU A 916 -51.35 -7.07 12.40
N SER A 917 -51.09 -7.55 13.62
CA SER A 917 -51.35 -6.79 14.85
C SER A 917 -50.45 -5.57 15.01
N ALA A 918 -49.37 -5.47 14.23
CA ALA A 918 -48.55 -4.27 14.15
C ALA A 918 -49.19 -3.17 13.28
N THR A 919 -50.09 -3.54 12.35
CA THR A 919 -50.75 -2.63 11.40
C THR A 919 -52.20 -2.34 11.79
N PHE A 920 -52.91 -3.34 12.33
CA PHE A 920 -54.33 -3.27 12.67
C PHE A 920 -54.56 -3.58 14.16
N PRO A 921 -55.61 -3.03 14.79
CA PRO A 921 -56.06 -3.47 16.11
C PRO A 921 -56.24 -4.99 16.15
N ARG A 922 -55.85 -5.64 17.25
CA ARG A 922 -55.79 -7.11 17.37
C ARG A 922 -57.08 -7.82 16.94
N SER A 923 -58.25 -7.32 17.34
CA SER A 923 -59.55 -7.90 16.95
C SER A 923 -59.81 -7.84 15.44
N GLN A 924 -59.32 -6.80 14.77
CA GLN A 924 -59.40 -6.63 13.33
C GLN A 924 -58.36 -7.48 12.60
N ALA A 925 -57.15 -7.59 13.15
CA ALA A 925 -56.10 -8.47 12.64
C ALA A 925 -56.52 -9.96 12.69
N GLU A 926 -57.15 -10.41 13.77
CA GLU A 926 -57.72 -11.76 13.90
C GLU A 926 -58.78 -12.03 12.82
N LYS A 927 -59.68 -11.07 12.59
CA LYS A 927 -60.69 -11.16 11.53
C LYS A 927 -60.07 -11.24 10.15
N TYR A 928 -59.08 -10.38 9.84
CA TYR A 928 -58.41 -10.37 8.54
C TYR A 928 -57.54 -11.59 8.31
N ALA A 929 -56.90 -12.13 9.35
CA ALA A 929 -56.21 -13.41 9.27
C ALA A 929 -57.19 -14.54 8.92
N GLN A 930 -58.42 -14.54 9.42
CA GLN A 930 -59.38 -15.62 9.15
C GLN A 930 -60.16 -15.46 7.83
N GLN A 931 -60.43 -14.22 7.40
CA GLN A 931 -61.38 -13.94 6.31
C GLN A 931 -60.74 -13.24 5.10
N GLY A 932 -59.51 -12.74 5.21
CA GLY A 932 -58.90 -11.82 4.25
C GLY A 932 -59.35 -10.37 4.44
N ILE A 933 -58.68 -9.44 3.74
CA ILE A 933 -58.96 -8.00 3.80
C ILE A 933 -59.95 -7.61 2.69
N PRO A 934 -61.05 -6.90 3.00
CA PRO A 934 -62.02 -6.46 1.99
C PRO A 934 -61.39 -5.59 0.88
N ARG A 935 -61.79 -5.80 -0.38
CA ARG A 935 -61.31 -5.01 -1.54
C ARG A 935 -61.58 -3.51 -1.44
N SER A 936 -62.62 -3.10 -0.71
CA SER A 936 -62.93 -1.69 -0.49
C SER A 936 -61.77 -0.92 0.15
N LEU A 937 -60.89 -1.61 0.89
CA LEU A 937 -59.73 -1.01 1.54
C LEU A 937 -58.48 -0.99 0.65
N ALA A 938 -58.53 -1.50 -0.59
CA ALA A 938 -57.35 -1.65 -1.43
C ALA A 938 -56.59 -0.33 -1.71
N GLY A 939 -57.28 0.81 -1.71
CA GLY A 939 -56.67 2.14 -1.85
C GLY A 939 -56.06 2.70 -0.56
N GLU A 940 -56.41 2.14 0.60
CA GLU A 940 -55.91 2.54 1.92
C GLU A 940 -54.71 1.71 2.38
N LEU A 941 -54.50 0.53 1.77
CA LEU A 941 -53.36 -0.35 2.08
C LEU A 941 -52.10 0.13 1.37
N MET A 942 -51.05 0.41 2.15
CA MET A 942 -49.76 0.90 1.63
C MET A 942 -48.64 -0.13 1.70
N GLY A 943 -48.82 -1.25 2.40
CA GLY A 943 -47.78 -2.24 2.68
C GLY A 943 -48.04 -3.64 2.13
N ASP A 944 -47.36 -4.62 2.74
CA ASP A 944 -47.37 -6.03 2.35
C ASP A 944 -48.77 -6.66 2.48
N GLU A 945 -49.63 -6.10 3.34
CA GLU A 945 -50.98 -6.60 3.63
C GLU A 945 -51.91 -6.63 2.41
N ARG A 946 -51.55 -5.96 1.31
CA ARG A 946 -52.25 -6.07 0.01
C ARG A 946 -52.34 -7.52 -0.49
N GLU A 947 -51.39 -8.39 -0.12
CA GLU A 947 -51.43 -9.83 -0.47
C GLU A 947 -52.63 -10.57 0.15
N LEU A 948 -53.26 -10.01 1.18
CA LEU A 948 -54.43 -10.58 1.86
C LEU A 948 -55.76 -10.04 1.32
N LEU A 949 -55.76 -9.20 0.28
CA LEU A 949 -56.99 -8.71 -0.31
C LEU A 949 -57.83 -9.87 -0.87
N VAL A 950 -59.12 -9.87 -0.51
CA VAL A 950 -60.13 -10.82 -0.98
C VAL A 950 -60.22 -10.71 -2.51
N GLU A 951 -59.92 -11.78 -3.24
CA GLU A 951 -60.01 -11.80 -4.71
C GLU A 951 -61.46 -11.93 -5.21
N GLU A 952 -61.75 -11.43 -6.42
CA GLU A 952 -63.05 -11.58 -7.09
C GLU A 952 -63.42 -13.07 -7.29
N GLY A 953 -64.69 -13.43 -7.08
CA GLY A 953 -65.19 -14.80 -7.24
C GLY A 953 -65.06 -15.71 -6.01
N LEU A 954 -64.67 -15.17 -4.84
CA LEU A 954 -64.59 -15.93 -3.58
C LEU A 954 -65.92 -16.56 -3.14
N GLU A 955 -67.04 -15.98 -3.53
CA GLU A 955 -68.40 -16.46 -3.25
C GLU A 955 -68.77 -17.75 -4.00
N GLN A 956 -68.04 -18.09 -5.08
CA GLN A 956 -68.30 -19.26 -5.93
C GLN A 956 -67.45 -20.49 -5.55
N LEU A 957 -66.57 -20.36 -4.54
CA LEU A 957 -65.66 -21.43 -4.10
C LEU A 957 -66.25 -22.23 -2.94
N THR A 958 -65.99 -23.54 -2.93
CA THR A 958 -66.29 -24.40 -1.76
C THR A 958 -65.46 -23.98 -0.54
N ALA A 959 -65.90 -24.35 0.67
CA ALA A 959 -65.17 -24.03 1.90
C ALA A 959 -63.70 -24.50 1.86
N ALA A 960 -63.43 -25.70 1.33
CA ALA A 960 -62.08 -26.23 1.17
C ALA A 960 -61.23 -25.41 0.17
N GLN A 961 -61.81 -25.01 -0.97
CA GLN A 961 -61.12 -24.18 -1.96
C GLN A 961 -60.84 -22.77 -1.43
N ARG A 962 -61.76 -22.22 -0.63
CA ARG A 962 -61.58 -20.92 0.05
C ARG A 962 -60.44 -20.99 1.06
N GLU A 963 -60.40 -22.04 1.88
CA GLU A 963 -59.34 -22.25 2.88
C GLU A 963 -57.96 -22.44 2.23
N GLU A 964 -57.87 -23.22 1.16
CA GLU A 964 -56.62 -23.42 0.42
C GLU A 964 -56.13 -22.11 -0.24
N ARG A 965 -57.05 -21.31 -0.79
CA ARG A 965 -56.71 -20.00 -1.37
C ARG A 965 -56.21 -19.04 -0.30
N LEU A 966 -56.92 -18.93 0.83
CA LEU A 966 -56.51 -18.07 1.93
C LEU A 966 -55.15 -18.49 2.51
N THR A 967 -54.90 -19.80 2.63
CA THR A 967 -53.59 -20.32 3.06
C THR A 967 -52.47 -19.84 2.13
N ARG A 968 -52.70 -19.83 0.81
CA ARG A 968 -51.74 -19.31 -0.17
C ARG A 968 -51.55 -17.79 -0.04
N GLN A 969 -52.62 -17.03 0.16
CA GLN A 969 -52.54 -15.58 0.40
C GLN A 969 -51.72 -15.25 1.66
N LYS A 970 -51.94 -15.99 2.76
CA LYS A 970 -51.14 -15.89 3.99
C LYS A 970 -49.66 -16.15 3.76
N LEU A 971 -49.33 -17.21 3.00
CA LEU A 971 -47.95 -17.51 2.65
C LEU A 971 -47.33 -16.43 1.74
N ARG A 972 -48.09 -15.83 0.82
CA ARG A 972 -47.59 -14.71 0.01
C ARG A 972 -47.34 -13.46 0.85
N TYR A 973 -48.29 -13.12 1.73
CA TYR A 973 -48.15 -12.01 2.67
C TYR A 973 -46.91 -12.17 3.54
N LEU A 974 -46.77 -13.31 4.21
CA LEU A 974 -45.59 -13.60 5.02
C LEU A 974 -44.32 -13.65 4.18
N GLY A 975 -44.37 -14.23 2.99
CA GLY A 975 -43.22 -14.32 2.11
C GLY A 975 -42.70 -12.95 1.70
N ARG A 976 -43.60 -12.07 1.26
CA ARG A 976 -43.29 -10.67 0.96
C ARG A 976 -42.73 -9.95 2.17
N ARG A 977 -43.37 -10.11 3.33
CA ARG A 977 -42.93 -9.52 4.60
C ARG A 977 -41.53 -9.97 5.01
N THR A 978 -41.25 -11.27 4.92
CA THR A 978 -39.94 -11.84 5.23
C THR A 978 -38.88 -11.39 4.23
N VAL A 979 -39.18 -11.34 2.93
CA VAL A 979 -38.26 -10.80 1.90
C VAL A 979 -37.89 -9.34 2.20
N SER A 980 -38.87 -8.50 2.56
CA SER A 980 -38.65 -7.11 2.97
C SER A 980 -37.82 -7.03 4.26
N ARG A 981 -38.17 -7.81 5.29
CA ARG A 981 -37.49 -7.84 6.60
C ARG A 981 -36.03 -8.29 6.49
N LEU A 982 -35.73 -9.28 5.65
CA LEU A 982 -34.38 -9.79 5.43
C LEU A 982 -33.58 -8.94 4.41
N GLY A 983 -34.18 -7.94 3.78
CA GLY A 983 -33.51 -7.06 2.84
C GLY A 983 -33.12 -7.73 1.52
N CYS A 984 -33.82 -8.80 1.11
CA CYS A 984 -33.48 -9.57 -0.08
C CYS A 984 -33.44 -8.72 -1.38
N PHE A 985 -34.23 -7.64 -1.44
CA PHE A 985 -34.24 -6.68 -2.57
C PHE A 985 -32.92 -5.91 -2.75
N GLY A 986 -32.11 -5.80 -1.69
CA GLY A 986 -30.77 -5.21 -1.76
C GLY A 986 -29.79 -6.06 -2.58
N CYS A 987 -30.01 -7.39 -2.60
CA CYS A 987 -29.19 -8.33 -3.33
C CYS A 987 -29.83 -8.81 -4.64
N HIS A 988 -31.15 -8.77 -4.77
CA HIS A 988 -31.86 -9.35 -5.89
C HIS A 988 -32.84 -8.36 -6.55
N ASP A 989 -33.07 -8.54 -7.84
CA ASP A 989 -34.24 -7.98 -8.51
C ASP A 989 -35.43 -8.93 -8.35
N ILE A 990 -36.42 -8.52 -7.56
CA ILE A 990 -37.64 -9.28 -7.25
C ILE A 990 -38.83 -8.44 -7.74
N PRO A 991 -39.73 -8.98 -8.58
CA PRO A 991 -40.93 -8.26 -9.02
C PRO A 991 -41.99 -8.11 -7.93
N GLY A 992 -42.82 -7.07 -8.05
CA GLY A 992 -43.81 -6.68 -7.03
C GLY A 992 -43.21 -5.80 -5.95
#